data_AF-A0A1K1VJT7-F1
#
_entry.id   AF-A0A1K1VJT7-F1
#
_cell.length_a   1.000
_cell.length_b   1.000
_cell.length_c   1.000
_cell.angle_alpha   90.00
_cell.angle_beta   90.00
_cell.angle_gamma   90.00
#
_symmetry.space_group_name_H-M   'P 1'
#
loop_
_entity.id
_entity.type
_entity.pdbx_description
1 polymer ?
#
loop_
_entity_poly.entity_id
_entity_poly.type
_entity_poly.pdbx_seq_one_letter_code
_entity_poly.pdbx_strand_id
1 'polypeptide(L)'
;MATIHVDGKALEVDGADNLLQACLSLGLDIPYFCWHPALGSVGACRQCAVKQYTDENDTRGRIVMSCMTPATDNTWISIDDEESKAFRASVVEWLMTNHPHDCPVCEEGGHCHLQDMTVMTGHNERRYRFKKRTHQNQQLGPFISHEMNRCIACYRCVRFYKDYAGGTDLGVFGAHDNVYFGRVEDGTLESEFSGNLTEVCPTGVFTDKTHSERYNRKWDMQFAPSICHGCSSGCNISPGERYGELRRIENRYNGSVNQYFLCDRGRFGYGYVNRKDRPRQPLLADGTKLSLDEALDKAADLLRGRNIVGIGSPRASLESNYALRELVGTEHFYSGIEAGELERIRLVLQVLKDSPLPVPTMRDIEDHDAVFVLGEDLTQTAARMALALRQSVKGKAEEMADAMRVQPWLDAAVKNIGQHELNPLFIASLAETKLDDVAEECVHAAPDDLARIGFAVAHALDASAPAVEGLDSEAGALVQRIADALLAAKRPLVIAGTSLGSKALIEAAANIAKALKLREKNGSISLVVPEANSLGLAMLGGESVDAALQAVIDGSADAIVVLENDLFTRTDKAKVDAALNAAKVVIVADHQKTATTDRAHLVLPAASFAEGDGTLVSQEGRAQRFFQVFDPQYLDASILVHEGWRWLHALRATLLNQPIDWTQLDHVTAAVASSSAQLAGIVDAAPSASFRIKGLKLAREPLRYSGRTAMRANISVHEPRTPQDKDTAFAFSMEGYSGSAEPRSQVPFAWSPGWNSPQAWNKFQDEVGGHLRAGDPGTRLIESQGDGLGWFANVPRAFNPAPGTWQVVPFHHLFGSEENSSKAAPVQERIPAAYVSLAKSEADRLGVNDGALLSLNVAGQTLRLPLRINEQLGAGLVALPAGLAGIPPAVFGKTVDGLQEAAQ
;
A
#
# COMPACT_ATOMS: atom_id res chain seq x y z
N MET A 1 -6.00 -31.21 -13.24
CA MET A 1 -5.15 -31.35 -14.43
C MET A 1 -5.98 -31.88 -15.57
N ALA A 2 -5.91 -31.17 -16.70
CA ALA A 2 -6.52 -31.54 -17.97
C ALA A 2 -5.47 -31.42 -19.07
N THR A 3 -5.51 -32.30 -20.07
CA THR A 3 -4.65 -32.19 -21.25
C THR A 3 -5.41 -31.43 -22.35
N ILE A 4 -4.88 -30.29 -22.78
CA ILE A 4 -5.37 -29.56 -23.95
C ILE A 4 -4.37 -29.68 -25.10
N HIS A 5 -4.89 -29.66 -26.33
CA HIS A 5 -4.10 -29.74 -27.55
C HIS A 5 -4.15 -28.39 -28.26
N VAL A 6 -3.03 -27.68 -28.28
CA VAL A 6 -2.93 -26.35 -28.90
C VAL A 6 -1.95 -26.39 -30.05
N ASP A 7 -2.44 -26.12 -31.26
CA ASP A 7 -1.64 -26.12 -32.50
C ASP A 7 -0.81 -27.41 -32.67
N GLY A 8 -1.45 -28.55 -32.35
CA GLY A 8 -0.86 -29.89 -32.43
C GLY A 8 0.03 -30.31 -31.26
N LYS A 9 0.18 -29.48 -30.22
CA LYS A 9 0.96 -29.79 -29.02
C LYS A 9 0.05 -30.11 -27.84
N ALA A 10 0.28 -31.25 -27.18
CA ALA A 10 -0.39 -31.59 -25.93
C ALA A 10 0.25 -30.83 -24.76
N LEU A 11 -0.57 -30.15 -23.95
CA LEU A 11 -0.16 -29.30 -22.85
C LEU A 11 -1.05 -29.56 -21.64
N GLU A 12 -0.44 -29.64 -20.46
CA GLU A 12 -1.14 -29.83 -19.18
C GLU A 12 -1.58 -28.48 -18.60
N VAL A 13 -2.82 -28.41 -18.14
CA VAL A 13 -3.41 -27.19 -17.55
C VAL A 13 -4.28 -27.50 -16.34
N ASP A 14 -4.63 -26.46 -15.58
CA ASP A 14 -5.73 -26.57 -14.63
C ASP A 14 -7.07 -26.59 -15.37
N GLY A 15 -7.90 -27.61 -15.08
CA GLY A 15 -9.24 -27.72 -15.63
C GLY A 15 -10.25 -26.80 -14.95
N ALA A 16 -9.87 -26.21 -13.83
CA ALA A 16 -10.60 -25.16 -13.15
C ALA A 16 -10.34 -23.77 -13.74
N ASP A 17 -9.64 -23.63 -14.87
CA ASP A 17 -9.46 -22.35 -15.53
C ASP A 17 -10.32 -22.22 -16.80
N ASN A 18 -10.55 -20.98 -17.21
CA ASN A 18 -10.97 -20.71 -18.58
C ASN A 18 -9.78 -20.91 -19.53
N LEU A 19 -10.09 -21.24 -20.78
CA LEU A 19 -9.10 -21.56 -21.81
C LEU A 19 -8.15 -20.39 -22.12
N LEU A 20 -8.60 -19.13 -21.98
CA LEU A 20 -7.72 -17.97 -22.16
C LEU A 20 -6.64 -17.96 -21.07
N GLN A 21 -7.04 -18.06 -19.81
CA GLN A 21 -6.14 -18.06 -18.66
C GLN A 21 -5.15 -19.21 -18.75
N ALA A 22 -5.63 -20.43 -19.01
CA ALA A 22 -4.79 -21.62 -19.19
C ALA A 22 -3.72 -21.42 -20.28
N CYS A 23 -4.10 -20.91 -21.47
CA CYS A 23 -3.13 -20.63 -22.53
C CYS A 23 -2.12 -19.53 -22.16
N LEU A 24 -2.57 -18.46 -21.50
CA LEU A 24 -1.68 -17.38 -21.07
C LEU A 24 -0.69 -17.85 -20.00
N SER A 25 -1.13 -18.71 -19.05
CA SER A 25 -0.29 -19.32 -18.02
C SER A 25 0.81 -20.20 -18.64
N LEU A 26 0.52 -20.88 -19.76
CA LEU A 26 1.51 -21.62 -20.54
C LEU A 26 2.45 -20.72 -21.38
N GLY A 27 2.28 -19.40 -21.29
CA GLY A 27 3.08 -18.43 -22.04
C GLY A 27 2.64 -18.26 -23.49
N LEU A 28 1.54 -18.88 -23.94
CA LEU A 28 0.98 -18.71 -25.28
C LEU A 28 0.34 -17.32 -25.42
N ASP A 29 0.32 -16.81 -26.65
CA ASP A 29 -0.20 -15.47 -26.95
C ASP A 29 -1.59 -15.56 -27.60
N ILE A 30 -2.62 -15.22 -26.81
CA ILE A 30 -3.98 -15.01 -27.30
C ILE A 30 -4.36 -13.56 -27.03
N PRO A 31 -4.72 -12.76 -28.04
CA PRO A 31 -5.17 -11.38 -27.84
C PRO A 31 -6.43 -11.27 -26.96
N TYR A 32 -6.52 -10.27 -26.08
CA TYR A 32 -7.70 -10.03 -25.25
C TYR A 32 -7.87 -8.56 -24.84
N PHE A 33 -9.07 -8.17 -24.39
CA PHE A 33 -9.33 -6.84 -23.81
C PHE A 33 -10.25 -6.85 -22.60
N CYS A 34 -11.43 -7.48 -22.65
CA CYS A 34 -12.42 -7.34 -21.58
C CYS A 34 -12.14 -8.22 -20.35
N TRP A 35 -11.39 -9.32 -20.53
CA TRP A 35 -10.98 -10.20 -19.45
C TRP A 35 -9.84 -9.58 -18.63
N HIS A 36 -9.84 -9.75 -17.32
CA HIS A 36 -8.73 -9.40 -16.42
C HIS A 36 -8.65 -10.47 -15.34
N PRO A 37 -7.45 -10.88 -14.88
CA PRO A 37 -7.31 -11.98 -13.92
C PRO A 37 -8.18 -11.80 -12.67
N ALA A 38 -8.11 -10.62 -12.05
CA ALA A 38 -8.89 -10.30 -10.84
C ALA A 38 -10.38 -9.95 -11.07
N LEU A 39 -10.85 -9.85 -12.31
CA LEU A 39 -12.24 -9.47 -12.61
C LEU A 39 -13.03 -10.61 -13.25
N GLY A 40 -12.38 -11.63 -13.80
CA GLY A 40 -13.03 -12.68 -14.59
C GLY A 40 -13.51 -12.20 -15.96
N SER A 41 -14.44 -12.94 -16.55
CA SER A 41 -14.83 -12.86 -17.95
C SER A 41 -16.25 -12.35 -18.18
N VAL A 42 -16.42 -11.59 -19.27
CA VAL A 42 -17.72 -11.11 -19.77
C VAL A 42 -17.91 -11.34 -21.27
N GLY A 43 -16.91 -11.88 -21.97
CA GLY A 43 -16.98 -12.16 -23.41
C GLY A 43 -17.27 -10.95 -24.32
N ALA A 44 -17.11 -9.71 -23.83
CA ALA A 44 -17.55 -8.51 -24.55
C ALA A 44 -16.70 -8.18 -25.79
N CYS A 45 -15.36 -8.26 -25.68
CA CYS A 45 -14.47 -7.77 -26.73
C CYS A 45 -14.30 -8.70 -27.94
N ARG A 46 -14.61 -10.00 -27.78
CA ARG A 46 -14.41 -11.06 -28.80
C ARG A 46 -12.97 -11.24 -29.33
N GLN A 47 -11.99 -10.58 -28.73
CA GLN A 47 -10.60 -10.57 -29.19
C GLN A 47 -9.86 -11.91 -28.94
N CYS A 48 -10.32 -12.69 -27.96
CA CYS A 48 -9.75 -13.99 -27.58
C CYS A 48 -10.32 -15.17 -28.40
N ALA A 49 -10.69 -14.90 -29.65
CA ALA A 49 -11.20 -15.91 -30.55
C ALA A 49 -10.12 -16.94 -30.91
N VAL A 50 -10.44 -18.22 -30.75
CA VAL A 50 -9.62 -19.37 -31.17
C VAL A 50 -10.50 -20.36 -31.94
N LYS A 51 -9.87 -21.18 -32.78
CA LYS A 51 -10.56 -22.28 -33.47
C LYS A 51 -10.56 -23.49 -32.54
N GLN A 52 -11.74 -24.02 -32.22
CA GLN A 52 -11.90 -25.24 -31.44
C GLN A 52 -12.37 -26.37 -32.35
N TYR A 53 -11.77 -27.55 -32.17
CA TYR A 53 -12.09 -28.78 -32.88
C TYR A 53 -12.73 -29.78 -31.93
N THR A 54 -13.49 -30.71 -32.50
CA THR A 54 -14.16 -31.76 -31.72
C THR A 54 -13.15 -32.81 -31.22
N ASP A 55 -12.18 -33.15 -32.07
CA ASP A 55 -11.10 -34.12 -31.82
C ASP A 55 -9.94 -33.88 -32.81
N GLU A 56 -8.93 -34.75 -32.79
CA GLU A 56 -7.74 -34.68 -33.68
C GLU A 56 -8.04 -34.81 -35.18
N ASN A 57 -9.19 -35.37 -35.55
CA ASN A 57 -9.58 -35.65 -36.94
C ASN A 57 -10.50 -34.57 -37.52
N ASP A 58 -11.05 -33.70 -36.68
CA ASP A 58 -11.87 -32.58 -37.11
C ASP A 58 -11.00 -31.49 -37.75
N THR A 59 -11.22 -31.25 -39.04
CA THR A 59 -10.52 -30.24 -39.84
C THR A 59 -11.35 -28.97 -40.04
N ARG A 60 -12.61 -28.97 -39.59
CA ARG A 60 -13.57 -27.89 -39.85
C ARG A 60 -13.63 -26.94 -38.67
N GLY A 61 -13.74 -27.47 -37.45
CA GLY A 61 -13.81 -26.73 -36.19
C GLY A 61 -14.84 -25.60 -36.15
N ARG A 62 -14.83 -24.83 -35.05
CA ARG A 62 -15.65 -23.63 -34.86
C ARG A 62 -14.89 -22.57 -34.09
N ILE A 63 -15.21 -21.29 -34.33
CA ILE A 63 -14.64 -20.21 -33.53
C ILE A 63 -15.35 -20.15 -32.16
N VAL A 64 -14.55 -20.13 -31.10
CA VAL A 64 -15.02 -19.91 -29.72
C VAL A 64 -14.21 -18.79 -29.06
N MET A 65 -14.77 -18.18 -28.02
CA MET A 65 -14.07 -17.17 -27.22
C MET A 65 -13.40 -17.86 -26.04
N SER A 66 -12.07 -17.93 -26.02
CA SER A 66 -11.37 -18.74 -25.01
C SER A 66 -11.63 -18.29 -23.57
N CYS A 67 -11.91 -17.00 -23.33
CA CYS A 67 -12.29 -16.49 -22.00
C CYS A 67 -13.66 -16.96 -21.50
N MET A 68 -14.50 -17.54 -22.36
CA MET A 68 -15.84 -18.05 -22.02
C MET A 68 -15.91 -19.58 -22.18
N THR A 69 -14.79 -20.23 -22.48
CA THR A 69 -14.70 -21.67 -22.71
C THR A 69 -13.87 -22.30 -21.59
N PRO A 70 -14.33 -23.38 -20.94
CA PRO A 70 -13.55 -24.07 -19.92
C PRO A 70 -12.35 -24.82 -20.54
N ALA A 71 -11.26 -24.99 -19.79
CA ALA A 71 -10.09 -25.76 -20.18
C ALA A 71 -10.24 -27.26 -19.86
N THR A 72 -11.18 -27.95 -20.52
CA THR A 72 -11.48 -29.37 -20.25
C THR A 72 -10.49 -30.33 -20.89
N ASP A 73 -10.40 -31.56 -20.36
CA ASP A 73 -9.54 -32.61 -20.89
C ASP A 73 -9.90 -32.97 -22.35
N ASN A 74 -8.88 -33.27 -23.15
CA ASN A 74 -8.98 -33.50 -24.60
C ASN A 74 -9.60 -32.32 -25.38
N THR A 75 -9.39 -31.08 -24.94
CA THR A 75 -9.80 -29.91 -25.73
C THR A 75 -8.80 -29.65 -26.85
N TRP A 76 -9.25 -29.66 -28.11
CA TRP A 76 -8.43 -29.35 -29.28
C TRP A 76 -8.69 -27.94 -29.77
N ILE A 77 -7.65 -27.10 -29.78
CA ILE A 77 -7.72 -25.74 -30.32
C ILE A 77 -6.55 -25.42 -31.25
N SER A 78 -6.76 -24.43 -32.10
CA SER A 78 -5.71 -23.73 -32.81
C SER A 78 -5.81 -22.23 -32.56
N ILE A 79 -4.70 -21.66 -32.09
CA ILE A 79 -4.49 -20.22 -32.00
C ILE A 79 -4.00 -19.71 -33.35
N ASP A 80 -3.29 -20.55 -34.11
CA ASP A 80 -2.69 -20.18 -35.38
C ASP A 80 -3.60 -20.32 -36.62
N ASP A 81 -4.82 -20.82 -36.45
CA ASP A 81 -5.82 -20.96 -37.51
C ASP A 81 -6.12 -19.63 -38.22
N GLU A 82 -6.13 -19.67 -39.55
CA GLU A 82 -6.29 -18.50 -40.42
C GLU A 82 -7.65 -17.81 -40.25
N GLU A 83 -8.73 -18.58 -40.03
CA GLU A 83 -10.07 -18.00 -39.81
C GLU A 83 -10.09 -17.22 -38.49
N SER A 84 -9.53 -17.79 -37.42
CA SER A 84 -9.42 -17.13 -36.10
C SER A 84 -8.51 -15.90 -36.13
N LYS A 85 -7.41 -15.91 -36.91
CA LYS A 85 -6.54 -14.75 -37.12
C LYS A 85 -7.27 -13.63 -37.86
N ALA A 86 -7.95 -13.95 -38.95
CA ALA A 86 -8.74 -13.00 -39.72
C ALA A 86 -9.88 -12.38 -38.90
N PHE A 87 -10.53 -13.19 -38.04
CA PHE A 87 -11.55 -12.72 -37.11
C PHE A 87 -10.98 -11.69 -36.12
N ARG A 88 -9.85 -12.01 -35.46
CA ARG A 88 -9.19 -11.09 -34.50
C ARG A 88 -8.72 -9.80 -35.16
N ALA A 89 -8.18 -9.85 -36.37
CA ALA A 89 -7.79 -8.67 -37.13
C ALA A 89 -9.01 -7.78 -37.48
N SER A 90 -10.14 -8.39 -37.81
CA SER A 90 -11.40 -7.67 -38.09
C SER A 90 -11.95 -6.96 -36.86
N VAL A 91 -11.87 -7.60 -35.68
CA VAL A 91 -12.27 -6.98 -34.39
C VAL A 91 -11.42 -5.74 -34.12
N VAL A 92 -10.09 -5.82 -34.28
CA VAL A 92 -9.20 -4.66 -34.11
C VAL A 92 -9.54 -3.54 -35.10
N GLU A 93 -9.80 -3.86 -36.36
CA GLU A 93 -10.24 -2.86 -37.35
C GLU A 93 -11.54 -2.15 -36.90
N TRP A 94 -12.51 -2.89 -36.36
CA TRP A 94 -13.76 -2.30 -35.84
C TRP A 94 -13.49 -1.34 -34.68
N LEU A 95 -12.61 -1.70 -33.74
CA LEU A 95 -12.22 -0.80 -32.65
C LEU A 95 -11.56 0.49 -33.19
N MET A 96 -10.74 0.39 -34.23
CA MET A 96 -10.10 1.52 -34.89
C MET A 96 -11.09 2.42 -35.68
N THR A 97 -12.36 2.03 -35.81
CA THR A 97 -13.39 2.88 -36.43
C THR A 97 -13.55 4.20 -35.67
N ASN A 98 -13.55 4.16 -34.34
CA ASN A 98 -13.74 5.37 -33.52
C ASN A 98 -12.48 5.76 -32.72
N HIS A 99 -11.55 4.85 -32.48
CA HIS A 99 -10.33 5.16 -31.71
C HIS A 99 -9.52 6.28 -32.39
N PRO A 100 -9.04 7.30 -31.66
CA PRO A 100 -8.29 8.42 -32.23
C PRO A 100 -6.85 7.99 -32.58
N HIS A 101 -6.20 8.73 -33.48
CA HIS A 101 -4.83 8.43 -33.91
C HIS A 101 -3.80 9.16 -33.03
N ASP A 102 -3.98 9.04 -31.73
CA ASP A 102 -3.25 9.85 -30.75
C ASP A 102 -2.00 9.17 -30.23
N CYS A 103 -1.66 7.96 -30.68
CA CYS A 103 -0.51 7.20 -30.18
C CYS A 103 0.78 8.03 -29.98
N PRO A 104 1.15 8.97 -30.88
CA PRO A 104 2.34 9.83 -30.71
C PRO A 104 2.26 10.86 -29.58
N VAL A 105 1.07 11.24 -29.12
CA VAL A 105 0.84 12.26 -28.07
C VAL A 105 0.17 11.69 -26.81
N CYS A 106 -0.47 10.52 -26.92
CA CYS A 106 -1.16 9.83 -25.84
C CYS A 106 -0.18 9.35 -24.77
N GLU A 107 -0.50 9.59 -23.51
CA GLU A 107 0.29 9.25 -22.31
C GLU A 107 0.51 7.75 -22.17
N GLU A 108 -0.47 6.95 -22.58
CA GLU A 108 -0.42 5.49 -22.55
C GLU A 108 0.43 4.86 -23.66
N GLY A 109 0.94 5.61 -24.64
CA GLY A 109 1.74 4.98 -25.70
C GLY A 109 2.98 4.28 -25.13
N GLY A 110 3.18 3.00 -25.46
CA GLY A 110 4.18 2.11 -24.86
C GLY A 110 3.78 1.41 -23.57
N HIS A 111 2.62 1.77 -23.02
CA HIS A 111 1.99 1.18 -21.85
C HIS A 111 0.57 0.65 -22.17
N CYS A 112 0.06 0.95 -23.39
CA CYS A 112 -1.27 0.64 -23.88
C CYS A 112 -1.40 -0.81 -24.37
N HIS A 113 -2.33 -1.56 -23.77
CA HIS A 113 -2.60 -2.95 -24.17
C HIS A 113 -3.21 -3.05 -25.58
N LEU A 114 -4.02 -2.07 -26.00
CA LEU A 114 -4.52 -1.99 -27.39
C LEU A 114 -3.39 -1.91 -28.42
N GLN A 115 -2.28 -1.25 -28.10
CA GLN A 115 -1.12 -1.23 -29.00
C GLN A 115 -0.49 -2.61 -29.12
N ASP A 116 -0.30 -3.31 -27.99
CA ASP A 116 0.25 -4.68 -27.98
C ASP A 116 -0.62 -5.61 -28.84
N MET A 117 -1.95 -5.59 -28.65
CA MET A 117 -2.87 -6.44 -29.39
C MET A 117 -2.98 -6.08 -30.88
N THR A 118 -2.85 -4.80 -31.23
CA THR A 118 -2.86 -4.33 -32.62
C THR A 118 -1.62 -4.84 -33.36
N VAL A 119 -0.44 -4.76 -32.73
CA VAL A 119 0.80 -5.31 -33.29
C VAL A 119 0.72 -6.83 -33.41
N MET A 120 0.22 -7.51 -32.38
CA MET A 120 0.10 -8.97 -32.36
C MET A 120 -0.84 -9.52 -33.44
N THR A 121 -1.89 -8.77 -33.80
CA THR A 121 -2.83 -9.14 -34.88
C THR A 121 -2.41 -8.69 -36.27
N GLY A 122 -1.35 -7.87 -36.40
CA GLY A 122 -0.85 -7.39 -37.67
C GLY A 122 -1.73 -6.36 -38.39
N HIS A 123 -2.68 -5.72 -37.68
CA HIS A 123 -3.54 -4.70 -38.29
C HIS A 123 -2.73 -3.45 -38.67
N ASN A 124 -2.80 -3.06 -39.95
CA ASN A 124 -2.01 -1.96 -40.51
C ASN A 124 -2.80 -0.99 -41.40
N GLU A 125 -4.05 -1.29 -41.76
CA GLU A 125 -4.86 -0.49 -42.69
C GLU A 125 -6.27 -0.25 -42.16
N ARG A 126 -6.75 0.99 -42.29
CA ARG A 126 -8.12 1.38 -41.91
C ARG A 126 -8.94 1.72 -43.14
N ARG A 127 -10.03 0.97 -43.37
CA ARG A 127 -10.94 1.22 -44.51
C ARG A 127 -12.01 2.28 -44.23
N TYR A 128 -12.30 2.56 -42.96
CA TYR A 128 -13.32 3.53 -42.55
C TYR A 128 -12.89 4.98 -42.85
N ARG A 129 -13.71 5.71 -43.62
CA ARG A 129 -13.44 7.08 -44.10
C ARG A 129 -14.44 8.13 -43.62
N PHE A 130 -15.39 7.77 -42.76
CA PHE A 130 -16.42 8.70 -42.26
C PHE A 130 -15.98 9.40 -40.96
N LYS A 131 -16.85 10.27 -40.43
CA LYS A 131 -16.62 10.95 -39.15
C LYS A 131 -16.55 9.93 -38.00
N LYS A 132 -15.64 10.16 -37.06
CA LYS A 132 -15.54 9.39 -35.81
C LYS A 132 -16.54 9.94 -34.80
N ARG A 133 -17.02 9.08 -33.92
CA ARG A 133 -17.72 9.48 -32.70
C ARG A 133 -16.80 10.32 -31.82
N THR A 134 -17.35 11.35 -31.19
CA THR A 134 -16.64 12.16 -30.19
C THR A 134 -17.44 12.25 -28.89
N HIS A 135 -16.75 12.16 -27.77
CA HIS A 135 -17.25 12.30 -26.41
C HIS A 135 -16.61 13.52 -25.74
N GLN A 136 -17.31 14.07 -24.75
CA GLN A 136 -16.75 15.09 -23.86
C GLN A 136 -16.05 14.42 -22.68
N ASN A 137 -14.87 14.94 -22.35
CA ASN A 137 -14.11 14.50 -21.18
C ASN A 137 -14.70 15.10 -19.92
N GLN A 138 -14.47 14.44 -18.78
CA GLN A 138 -14.91 14.90 -17.47
C GLN A 138 -13.72 15.23 -16.57
N GLN A 139 -13.95 16.14 -15.62
CA GLN A 139 -13.04 16.36 -14.50
C GLN A 139 -13.31 15.27 -13.45
N LEU A 140 -12.35 14.38 -13.20
CA LEU A 140 -12.48 13.22 -12.31
C LEU A 140 -11.69 13.34 -11.00
N GLY A 141 -11.23 14.54 -10.66
CA GLY A 141 -10.42 14.87 -9.50
C GLY A 141 -8.95 15.18 -9.80
N PRO A 142 -8.10 15.17 -8.76
CA PRO A 142 -6.68 15.52 -8.87
C PRO A 142 -5.80 14.38 -9.41
N PHE A 143 -6.28 13.14 -9.35
CA PHE A 143 -5.45 11.96 -9.63
C PHE A 143 -5.49 11.48 -11.08
N ILE A 144 -6.67 11.51 -11.71
CA ILE A 144 -6.91 10.85 -13.00
C ILE A 144 -7.42 11.86 -14.03
N SER A 145 -6.84 11.80 -15.22
CA SER A 145 -7.35 12.48 -16.41
C SER A 145 -8.29 11.57 -17.20
N HIS A 146 -9.27 12.17 -17.87
CA HIS A 146 -10.25 11.45 -18.68
C HIS A 146 -10.10 11.82 -20.17
N GLU A 147 -9.91 10.83 -21.04
CA GLU A 147 -9.96 10.98 -22.49
C GLU A 147 -10.88 9.92 -23.12
N MET A 148 -12.18 10.21 -23.11
CA MET A 148 -13.21 9.24 -23.42
C MET A 148 -13.18 8.76 -24.89
N ASN A 149 -12.62 9.56 -25.79
CA ASN A 149 -12.54 9.19 -27.20
C ASN A 149 -11.67 7.95 -27.45
N ARG A 150 -10.78 7.61 -26.50
CA ARG A 150 -9.92 6.42 -26.56
C ARG A 150 -10.62 5.13 -26.15
N CYS A 151 -11.87 5.18 -25.67
CA CYS A 151 -12.56 4.01 -25.11
C CYS A 151 -12.98 2.96 -26.15
N ILE A 152 -12.66 1.70 -25.85
CA ILE A 152 -13.03 0.52 -26.63
C ILE A 152 -14.20 -0.29 -26.03
N ALA A 153 -14.92 0.28 -25.06
CA ALA A 153 -16.07 -0.33 -24.39
C ALA A 153 -15.81 -1.76 -23.87
N CYS A 154 -14.66 -1.97 -23.22
CA CYS A 154 -14.29 -3.27 -22.65
C CYS A 154 -14.94 -3.59 -21.29
N TYR A 155 -15.58 -2.59 -20.66
CA TYR A 155 -16.22 -2.64 -19.34
C TYR A 155 -15.29 -2.90 -18.14
N ARG A 156 -13.97 -3.00 -18.31
CA ARG A 156 -13.05 -3.23 -17.18
C ARG A 156 -13.12 -2.14 -16.12
N CYS A 157 -13.24 -0.86 -16.52
CA CYS A 157 -13.25 0.26 -15.57
C CYS A 157 -14.40 0.17 -14.58
N VAL A 158 -15.63 -0.05 -15.05
CA VAL A 158 -16.81 -0.14 -14.16
C VAL A 158 -16.85 -1.43 -13.36
N ARG A 159 -16.39 -2.55 -13.94
CA ARG A 159 -16.29 -3.83 -13.21
C ARG A 159 -15.27 -3.74 -12.07
N PHE A 160 -14.14 -3.08 -12.31
CA PHE A 160 -13.20 -2.80 -11.23
C PHE A 160 -13.79 -1.80 -10.23
N TYR A 161 -14.19 -0.61 -10.70
CA TYR A 161 -14.53 0.50 -9.82
C TYR A 161 -15.77 0.20 -8.96
N LYS A 162 -16.85 -0.30 -9.56
CA LYS A 162 -18.09 -0.62 -8.86
C LYS A 162 -18.00 -1.99 -8.21
N ASP A 163 -17.76 -3.01 -9.02
CA ASP A 163 -17.98 -4.37 -8.56
C ASP A 163 -16.82 -4.89 -7.72
N TYR A 164 -15.57 -4.50 -8.01
CA TYR A 164 -14.40 -4.95 -7.25
C TYR A 164 -14.13 -4.02 -6.05
N ALA A 165 -14.06 -2.71 -6.28
CA ALA A 165 -13.66 -1.71 -5.29
C ALA A 165 -14.80 -1.03 -4.52
N GLY A 166 -16.07 -1.25 -4.89
CA GLY A 166 -17.24 -0.72 -4.17
C GLY A 166 -17.59 0.75 -4.45
N GLY A 167 -17.00 1.36 -5.49
CA GLY A 167 -17.29 2.74 -5.86
C GLY A 167 -18.67 2.92 -6.52
N THR A 168 -19.38 4.00 -6.19
CA THR A 168 -20.78 4.21 -6.58
C THR A 168 -20.97 5.27 -7.68
N ASP A 169 -19.98 6.14 -7.86
CA ASP A 169 -20.02 7.38 -8.66
C ASP A 169 -19.46 7.26 -10.09
N LEU A 170 -19.04 6.07 -10.54
CA LEU A 170 -18.66 5.78 -11.93
C LEU A 170 -19.65 4.80 -12.57
N GLY A 171 -20.06 5.00 -13.82
CA GLY A 171 -21.05 4.17 -14.50
C GLY A 171 -20.90 4.08 -16.01
N VAL A 172 -21.86 3.38 -16.63
CA VAL A 172 -22.03 3.25 -18.08
C VAL A 172 -23.35 3.89 -18.48
N PHE A 173 -23.31 4.75 -19.50
CA PHE A 173 -24.46 5.49 -20.00
C PHE A 173 -24.59 5.36 -21.52
N GLY A 174 -25.77 5.66 -22.06
CA GLY A 174 -26.03 5.54 -23.49
C GLY A 174 -26.25 4.09 -23.97
N ALA A 175 -26.25 3.89 -25.29
CA ALA A 175 -26.46 2.59 -25.92
C ALA A 175 -25.78 2.50 -27.30
N HIS A 176 -25.62 1.28 -27.82
CA HIS A 176 -25.03 0.99 -29.14
C HIS A 176 -23.64 1.61 -29.31
N ASP A 177 -23.44 2.42 -30.35
CA ASP A 177 -22.20 3.12 -30.61
C ASP A 177 -22.07 4.43 -29.81
N ASN A 178 -23.08 4.86 -29.04
CA ASN A 178 -23.01 6.08 -28.20
C ASN A 178 -22.80 5.79 -26.71
N VAL A 179 -22.21 4.64 -26.36
CA VAL A 179 -21.91 4.29 -24.97
C VAL A 179 -20.81 5.20 -24.40
N TYR A 180 -21.03 5.67 -23.18
CA TYR A 180 -20.16 6.54 -22.40
C TYR A 180 -19.82 5.91 -21.04
N PHE A 181 -18.60 6.09 -20.55
CA PHE A 181 -18.14 5.60 -19.24
C PHE A 181 -17.61 6.78 -18.45
N GLY A 182 -18.15 7.05 -17.27
CA GLY A 182 -17.80 8.24 -16.50
C GLY A 182 -18.74 8.45 -15.32
N ARG A 183 -18.79 9.67 -14.80
CA ARG A 183 -19.73 10.10 -13.76
C ARG A 183 -21.02 10.63 -14.39
N VAL A 184 -22.06 10.82 -13.58
CA VAL A 184 -23.26 11.56 -13.99
C VAL A 184 -22.91 13.03 -14.26
N GLU A 185 -22.05 13.62 -13.44
CA GLU A 185 -21.53 14.98 -13.58
C GLU A 185 -20.04 15.05 -13.16
N ASP A 186 -19.34 16.11 -13.60
CA ASP A 186 -17.95 16.36 -13.21
C ASP A 186 -17.78 16.33 -11.67
N GLY A 187 -16.68 15.75 -11.21
CA GLY A 187 -16.39 15.64 -9.79
C GLY A 187 -15.30 14.64 -9.45
N THR A 188 -14.77 14.75 -8.24
CA THR A 188 -13.68 13.89 -7.76
C THR A 188 -14.18 12.49 -7.45
N LEU A 189 -13.56 11.46 -8.07
CA LEU A 189 -13.87 10.06 -7.77
C LEU A 189 -13.65 9.74 -6.28
N GLU A 190 -14.65 9.10 -5.68
CA GLU A 190 -14.75 8.93 -4.23
C GLU A 190 -14.02 7.69 -3.69
N SER A 191 -13.88 6.64 -4.49
CA SER A 191 -13.19 5.40 -4.10
C SER A 191 -11.71 5.64 -3.81
N GLU A 192 -11.20 5.02 -2.75
CA GLU A 192 -9.78 4.99 -2.34
C GLU A 192 -8.88 4.28 -3.36
N PHE A 193 -9.48 3.66 -4.38
CA PHE A 193 -8.82 2.83 -5.38
C PHE A 193 -9.04 3.35 -6.80
N SER A 194 -9.57 4.58 -6.95
CA SER A 194 -9.90 5.17 -8.25
C SER A 194 -8.71 5.14 -9.21
N GLY A 195 -7.49 5.37 -8.70
CA GLY A 195 -6.23 5.40 -9.41
C GLY A 195 -5.91 4.12 -10.20
N ASN A 196 -6.42 2.96 -9.80
CA ASN A 196 -6.16 1.72 -10.55
C ASN A 196 -6.82 1.72 -11.93
N LEU A 197 -7.76 2.63 -12.21
CA LEU A 197 -8.31 2.81 -13.55
C LEU A 197 -7.20 3.07 -14.60
N THR A 198 -6.08 3.66 -14.22
CA THR A 198 -4.94 3.93 -15.13
C THR A 198 -4.20 2.66 -15.59
N GLU A 199 -4.31 1.54 -14.86
CA GLU A 199 -3.70 0.25 -15.23
C GLU A 199 -4.74 -0.81 -15.63
N VAL A 200 -5.96 -0.71 -15.09
CA VAL A 200 -7.08 -1.58 -15.45
C VAL A 200 -7.56 -1.28 -16.87
N CYS A 201 -7.60 0.00 -17.26
CA CYS A 201 -8.00 0.39 -18.59
C CYS A 201 -6.95 -0.07 -19.63
N PRO A 202 -7.33 -0.85 -20.66
CA PRO A 202 -6.38 -1.35 -21.66
C PRO A 202 -5.94 -0.27 -22.68
N THR A 203 -6.35 0.97 -22.48
CA THR A 203 -6.20 2.13 -23.38
C THR A 203 -6.03 3.41 -22.56
N GLY A 204 -5.69 4.54 -23.20
CA GLY A 204 -5.53 5.83 -22.50
C GLY A 204 -6.79 6.62 -22.20
N VAL A 205 -7.89 5.95 -21.82
CA VAL A 205 -9.11 6.64 -21.36
C VAL A 205 -8.90 7.27 -19.98
N PHE A 206 -8.32 6.51 -19.06
CA PHE A 206 -7.94 6.98 -17.74
C PHE A 206 -6.43 7.00 -17.71
N THR A 207 -5.84 8.18 -17.49
CA THR A 207 -4.38 8.34 -17.40
C THR A 207 -4.01 8.99 -16.08
N ASP A 208 -2.80 8.72 -15.60
CA ASP A 208 -2.25 9.36 -14.43
C ASP A 208 -2.07 10.87 -14.72
N LYS A 209 -2.86 11.71 -14.04
CA LYS A 209 -2.85 13.16 -14.25
C LYS A 209 -1.52 13.77 -13.80
N THR A 210 -0.94 13.24 -12.74
CA THR A 210 0.33 13.71 -12.15
C THR A 210 1.52 13.41 -13.06
N HIS A 211 1.46 12.31 -13.82
CA HIS A 211 2.39 11.97 -14.89
C HIS A 211 2.17 12.84 -16.13
N SER A 212 0.91 13.07 -16.51
CA SER A 212 0.52 13.81 -17.72
C SER A 212 1.04 15.26 -17.72
N GLU A 213 1.06 15.92 -16.55
CA GLU A 213 1.63 17.27 -16.39
C GLU A 213 3.13 17.34 -16.73
N ARG A 214 3.85 16.23 -16.55
CA ARG A 214 5.29 16.12 -16.77
C ARG A 214 5.60 14.90 -17.64
N TYR A 215 5.00 14.97 -18.83
CA TYR A 215 4.91 13.90 -19.79
C TYR A 215 6.27 13.29 -20.21
N ASN A 216 6.32 11.96 -20.16
CA ASN A 216 7.35 11.13 -20.78
C ASN A 216 6.77 9.75 -21.15
N ARG A 217 7.53 8.92 -21.86
CA ARG A 217 7.10 7.56 -22.21
C ARG A 217 7.56 6.55 -21.19
N LYS A 218 6.85 5.42 -21.09
CA LYS A 218 7.28 4.26 -20.28
C LYS A 218 8.73 3.88 -20.57
N TRP A 219 9.08 3.80 -21.86
CA TRP A 219 10.43 3.43 -22.27
C TRP A 219 11.47 4.51 -22.00
N ASP A 220 11.08 5.75 -21.70
CA ASP A 220 12.01 6.84 -21.34
C ASP A 220 12.28 6.91 -19.83
N MET A 221 11.65 6.04 -19.02
CA MET A 221 11.83 6.04 -17.58
C MET A 221 12.78 4.94 -17.10
N GLN A 222 13.45 5.23 -16.00
CA GLN A 222 14.17 4.27 -15.20
C GLN A 222 13.28 3.82 -14.03
N PHE A 223 13.25 2.53 -13.75
CA PHE A 223 12.45 1.96 -12.67
C PHE A 223 13.31 1.15 -11.70
N ALA A 224 12.85 1.02 -10.45
CA ALA A 224 13.37 0.02 -9.53
C ALA A 224 12.23 -0.64 -8.74
N PRO A 225 12.37 -1.91 -8.33
CA PRO A 225 11.42 -2.52 -7.41
C PRO A 225 11.45 -1.78 -6.08
N SER A 226 10.28 -1.52 -5.50
CA SER A 226 10.19 -0.84 -4.21
C SER A 226 8.94 -1.30 -3.43
N ILE A 227 8.73 -0.68 -2.28
CA ILE A 227 7.58 -0.87 -1.39
C ILE A 227 6.99 0.49 -1.02
N CYS A 228 5.67 0.54 -0.87
CA CYS A 228 4.97 1.75 -0.45
C CYS A 228 5.31 2.07 1.01
N HIS A 229 5.74 3.31 1.27
CA HIS A 229 6.07 3.80 2.62
C HIS A 229 4.89 4.48 3.33
N GLY A 230 3.69 4.48 2.74
CA GLY A 230 2.53 5.23 3.24
C GLY A 230 1.69 4.54 4.33
N CYS A 231 1.89 3.25 4.59
CA CYS A 231 1.31 2.52 5.73
C CYS A 231 1.98 1.17 5.92
N SER A 232 1.57 0.44 6.95
CA SER A 232 2.12 -0.85 7.34
C SER A 232 1.74 -2.04 6.45
N SER A 233 0.84 -1.89 5.47
CA SER A 233 0.42 -3.00 4.58
C SER A 233 1.51 -3.55 3.65
N GLY A 234 2.57 -2.78 3.35
CA GLY A 234 3.72 -3.28 2.58
C GLY A 234 3.47 -3.53 1.08
N CYS A 235 2.55 -2.79 0.43
CA CYS A 235 2.28 -2.95 -1.00
C CYS A 235 3.54 -2.73 -1.87
N ASN A 236 3.74 -3.58 -2.88
CA ASN A 236 4.89 -3.53 -3.78
C ASN A 236 4.64 -2.54 -4.93
N ILE A 237 5.59 -1.66 -5.19
CA ILE A 237 5.49 -0.60 -6.19
C ILE A 237 6.69 -0.60 -7.15
N SER A 238 6.48 -0.03 -8.34
CA SER A 238 7.52 0.28 -9.33
C SER A 238 7.53 1.79 -9.61
N PRO A 239 8.26 2.58 -8.81
CA PRO A 239 8.50 3.99 -9.11
C PRO A 239 9.26 4.17 -10.43
N GLY A 240 8.73 5.00 -11.33
CA GLY A 240 9.37 5.41 -12.58
C GLY A 240 9.92 6.83 -12.48
N GLU A 241 11.19 6.99 -12.82
CA GLU A 241 11.94 8.25 -12.72
C GLU A 241 12.36 8.77 -14.09
N ARG A 242 12.41 10.11 -14.21
CA ARG A 242 13.09 10.78 -15.33
C ARG A 242 13.59 12.18 -14.93
N TYR A 243 14.88 12.42 -15.10
CA TYR A 243 15.58 13.68 -14.79
C TYR A 243 15.59 14.08 -13.30
N GLY A 244 15.73 13.12 -12.40
CA GLY A 244 15.81 13.30 -10.95
C GLY A 244 14.45 13.52 -10.29
N GLU A 245 13.38 13.23 -11.01
CA GLU A 245 12.02 13.34 -10.51
C GLU A 245 11.28 12.03 -10.74
N LEU A 246 10.59 11.55 -9.70
CA LEU A 246 9.58 10.51 -9.84
C LEU A 246 8.42 11.04 -10.68
N ARG A 247 8.05 10.27 -11.70
CA ARG A 247 7.06 10.65 -12.71
C ARG A 247 5.74 9.95 -12.51
N ARG A 248 5.79 8.69 -12.05
CA ARG A 248 4.64 7.86 -11.70
C ARG A 248 5.03 6.69 -10.82
N ILE A 249 4.04 6.08 -10.17
CA ILE A 249 4.15 4.78 -9.52
C ILE A 249 3.25 3.77 -10.24
N GLU A 250 3.85 2.66 -10.66
CA GLU A 250 3.12 1.48 -11.17
C GLU A 250 2.94 0.44 -10.06
N ASN A 251 1.87 -0.35 -10.14
CA ASN A 251 1.72 -1.54 -9.32
C ASN A 251 2.78 -2.58 -9.68
N ARG A 252 3.60 -2.97 -8.71
CA ARG A 252 4.51 -4.10 -8.87
C ARG A 252 3.82 -5.36 -8.35
N TYR A 253 3.72 -6.37 -9.21
CA TYR A 253 3.01 -7.59 -8.87
C TYR A 253 3.67 -8.32 -7.70
N ASN A 254 2.87 -8.67 -6.72
CA ASN A 254 3.22 -9.56 -5.61
C ASN A 254 1.98 -10.39 -5.29
N GLY A 255 2.04 -11.70 -5.56
CA GLY A 255 0.91 -12.61 -5.43
C GLY A 255 0.40 -12.77 -4.00
N SER A 256 1.20 -12.45 -2.98
CA SER A 256 0.83 -12.55 -1.57
C SER A 256 0.27 -11.25 -0.99
N VAL A 257 0.62 -10.09 -1.57
CA VAL A 257 0.33 -8.76 -1.00
C VAL A 257 -0.70 -7.97 -1.80
N ASN A 258 -0.27 -7.21 -2.79
CA ASN A 258 -1.12 -6.25 -3.50
C ASN A 258 -1.64 -6.77 -4.85
N GLN A 259 -1.17 -7.92 -5.32
CA GLN A 259 -1.53 -8.50 -6.62
C GLN A 259 -1.46 -7.42 -7.73
N TYR A 260 -2.61 -6.94 -8.19
CA TYR A 260 -2.76 -5.97 -9.28
C TYR A 260 -3.08 -4.53 -8.83
N PHE A 261 -3.31 -4.26 -7.54
CA PHE A 261 -3.96 -3.02 -7.09
C PHE A 261 -3.24 -2.27 -5.97
N LEU A 262 -3.22 -0.94 -6.07
CA LEU A 262 -2.70 -0.01 -5.07
C LEU A 262 -3.82 0.92 -4.57
N CYS A 263 -3.76 1.37 -3.32
CA CYS A 263 -4.58 2.51 -2.90
C CYS A 263 -4.05 3.82 -3.51
N ASP A 264 -4.92 4.81 -3.60
CA ASP A 264 -4.62 6.12 -4.21
C ASP A 264 -3.51 6.86 -3.45
N ARG A 265 -3.42 6.71 -2.11
CA ARG A 265 -2.27 7.21 -1.32
C ARG A 265 -0.96 6.63 -1.82
N GLY A 266 -0.89 5.30 -2.00
CA GLY A 266 0.34 4.63 -2.44
C GLY A 266 0.72 4.95 -3.88
N ARG A 267 -0.26 5.25 -4.73
CA ARG A 267 -0.06 5.57 -6.15
C ARG A 267 0.34 7.02 -6.39
N PHE A 268 -0.30 7.98 -5.71
CA PHE A 268 -0.14 9.42 -5.99
C PHE A 268 0.56 10.20 -4.86
N GLY A 269 0.83 9.56 -3.72
CA GLY A 269 1.45 10.19 -2.54
C GLY A 269 2.96 10.41 -2.64
N TYR A 270 3.62 10.14 -3.77
CA TYR A 270 5.08 10.21 -3.90
C TYR A 270 5.65 11.63 -4.09
N GLY A 271 4.80 12.63 -4.26
CA GLY A 271 5.19 14.00 -4.59
C GLY A 271 6.18 14.63 -3.61
N TYR A 272 6.24 14.17 -2.35
CA TYR A 272 7.19 14.63 -1.34
C TYR A 272 8.65 14.34 -1.69
N VAL A 273 8.93 13.33 -2.52
CA VAL A 273 10.28 13.05 -3.03
C VAL A 273 10.73 14.15 -4.00
N ASN A 274 9.81 14.68 -4.81
CA ASN A 274 10.13 15.70 -5.82
C ASN A 274 10.24 17.12 -5.26
N ARG A 275 10.00 17.32 -3.96
CA ARG A 275 10.03 18.63 -3.33
C ARG A 275 11.41 19.28 -3.44
N LYS A 276 11.42 20.59 -3.75
CA LYS A 276 12.64 21.38 -3.97
C LYS A 276 13.26 21.89 -2.67
N ASP A 277 12.48 21.97 -1.59
CA ASP A 277 12.91 22.47 -0.29
C ASP A 277 13.54 21.41 0.60
N ARG A 278 13.64 20.16 0.13
CA ARG A 278 14.32 19.06 0.81
C ARG A 278 15.81 19.38 1.04
N PRO A 279 16.41 18.94 2.17
CA PRO A 279 17.86 19.00 2.33
C PRO A 279 18.54 18.14 1.26
N ARG A 280 19.43 18.75 0.47
CA ARG A 280 20.23 18.07 -0.57
C ARG A 280 21.72 18.15 -0.33
N GLN A 281 22.14 18.91 0.66
CA GLN A 281 23.53 19.09 1.08
C GLN A 281 23.54 19.12 2.62
N PRO A 282 24.66 18.77 3.27
CA PRO A 282 24.81 19.01 4.70
C PRO A 282 24.72 20.51 5.01
N LEU A 283 23.93 20.87 6.02
CA LEU A 283 23.66 22.26 6.38
C LEU A 283 23.89 22.50 7.87
N LEU A 284 24.61 23.57 8.20
CA LEU A 284 24.62 24.12 9.56
C LEU A 284 23.35 24.94 9.83
N ALA A 285 23.11 25.24 11.11
CA ALA A 285 21.94 26.02 11.55
C ALA A 285 21.81 27.40 10.86
N ASP A 286 22.93 28.02 10.46
CA ASP A 286 22.94 29.30 9.74
C ASP A 286 22.74 29.17 8.22
N GLY A 287 22.53 27.95 7.73
CA GLY A 287 22.38 27.63 6.31
C GLY A 287 23.69 27.41 5.56
N THR A 288 24.84 27.45 6.25
CA THR A 288 26.14 27.16 5.64
C THR A 288 26.18 25.72 5.15
N LYS A 289 26.53 25.54 3.87
CA LYS A 289 26.67 24.24 3.21
C LYS A 289 28.06 23.67 3.49
N LEU A 290 28.13 22.38 3.79
CA LEU A 290 29.40 21.67 4.00
C LEU A 290 29.61 20.63 2.90
N SER A 291 30.88 20.36 2.59
CA SER A 291 31.27 19.14 1.85
C SER A 291 31.04 17.89 2.70
N LEU A 292 31.16 16.71 2.09
CA LEU A 292 31.00 15.42 2.77
C LEU A 292 31.97 15.27 3.95
N ASP A 293 33.26 15.50 3.73
CA ASP A 293 34.31 15.35 4.75
C ASP A 293 34.12 16.38 5.87
N GLU A 294 33.86 17.64 5.53
CA GLU A 294 33.59 18.70 6.51
C GLU A 294 32.36 18.38 7.36
N ALA A 295 31.31 17.81 6.78
CA ALA A 295 30.11 17.43 7.51
C ALA A 295 30.37 16.29 8.50
N LEU A 296 31.14 15.27 8.09
CA LEU A 296 31.50 14.14 8.96
C LEU A 296 32.43 14.57 10.09
N ASP A 297 33.46 15.37 9.80
CA ASP A 297 34.38 15.91 10.80
C ASP A 297 33.64 16.81 11.79
N LYS A 298 32.78 17.70 11.29
CA LYS A 298 31.97 18.57 12.12
C LYS A 298 31.01 17.78 13.01
N ALA A 299 30.33 16.78 12.45
CA ALA A 299 29.44 15.90 13.21
C ALA A 299 30.21 15.15 14.30
N ALA A 300 31.38 14.58 13.98
CA ALA A 300 32.21 13.86 14.95
C ALA A 300 32.69 14.79 16.07
N ASP A 301 33.15 16.00 15.75
CA ASP A 301 33.57 17.01 16.73
C ASP A 301 32.41 17.46 17.64
N LEU A 302 31.21 17.60 17.06
CA LEU A 302 29.99 17.92 17.80
C LEU A 302 29.53 16.78 18.71
N LEU A 303 29.95 15.53 18.48
CA LEU A 303 29.56 14.39 19.30
C LEU A 303 30.66 13.92 20.26
N ARG A 304 31.93 14.24 20.00
CA ARG A 304 33.08 13.78 20.80
C ARG A 304 32.95 14.18 22.27
N GLY A 305 33.08 13.19 23.16
CA GLY A 305 33.07 13.37 24.61
C GLY A 305 31.69 13.69 25.22
N ARG A 306 30.60 13.49 24.46
CA ARG A 306 29.22 13.75 24.91
C ARG A 306 28.45 12.44 25.14
N ASN A 307 27.37 12.55 25.90
CA ASN A 307 26.39 11.48 26.05
C ASN A 307 25.31 11.69 24.99
N ILE A 308 25.20 10.74 24.06
CA ILE A 308 24.41 10.90 22.84
C ILE A 308 23.16 10.05 22.95
N VAL A 309 21.97 10.61 22.68
CA VAL A 309 20.77 9.82 22.40
C VAL A 309 20.53 9.74 20.90
N GLY A 310 20.27 8.53 20.40
CA GLY A 310 19.85 8.29 19.03
C GLY A 310 18.35 8.05 18.97
N ILE A 311 17.63 8.91 18.25
CA ILE A 311 16.19 8.77 18.01
C ILE A 311 15.97 8.26 16.59
N GLY A 312 15.56 7.00 16.48
CA GLY A 312 15.25 6.31 15.23
C GLY A 312 13.90 6.72 14.63
N SER A 313 13.46 5.96 13.63
CA SER A 313 12.22 6.24 12.93
C SER A 313 11.61 5.01 12.26
N PRO A 314 10.28 4.82 12.35
CA PRO A 314 9.55 3.83 11.56
C PRO A 314 9.40 4.22 10.07
N ARG A 315 9.83 5.42 9.66
CA ARG A 315 9.97 5.80 8.25
C ARG A 315 11.27 5.27 7.63
N ALA A 316 12.30 5.11 8.46
CA ALA A 316 13.63 4.68 8.03
C ALA A 316 13.74 3.16 7.90
N SER A 317 14.73 2.73 7.12
CA SER A 317 15.05 1.31 6.97
C SER A 317 15.56 0.68 8.27
N LEU A 318 15.47 -0.65 8.37
CA LEU A 318 16.09 -1.41 9.46
C LEU A 318 17.60 -1.14 9.53
N GLU A 319 18.27 -1.07 8.38
CA GLU A 319 19.70 -0.82 8.28
C GLU A 319 20.07 0.56 8.84
N SER A 320 19.27 1.59 8.55
CA SER A 320 19.52 2.96 9.03
C SER A 320 19.28 3.07 10.54
N ASN A 321 18.20 2.49 11.04
CA ASN A 321 17.95 2.44 12.49
C ASN A 321 19.03 1.63 13.23
N TYR A 322 19.50 0.52 12.66
CA TYR A 322 20.58 -0.27 13.23
C TYR A 322 21.90 0.49 13.24
N ALA A 323 22.25 1.21 12.17
CA ALA A 323 23.44 2.06 12.14
C ALA A 323 23.37 3.17 13.21
N LEU A 324 22.19 3.73 13.48
CA LEU A 324 22.00 4.69 14.56
C LEU A 324 22.25 4.02 15.93
N ARG A 325 21.70 2.83 16.14
CA ARG A 325 21.92 2.04 17.35
C ARG A 325 23.41 1.75 17.57
N GLU A 326 24.15 1.40 16.53
CA GLU A 326 25.59 1.15 16.62
C GLU A 326 26.41 2.42 16.87
N LEU A 327 25.92 3.59 16.42
CA LEU A 327 26.55 4.88 16.68
C LEU A 327 26.44 5.28 18.15
N VAL A 328 25.26 5.09 18.78
CA VAL A 328 24.98 5.58 20.15
C VAL A 328 25.05 4.50 21.22
N GLY A 329 25.02 3.22 20.83
CA GLY A 329 24.91 2.06 21.72
C GLY A 329 23.45 1.70 22.03
N THR A 330 23.19 0.42 22.30
CA THR A 330 21.83 -0.12 22.53
C THR A 330 21.06 0.62 23.62
N GLU A 331 21.70 0.97 24.73
CA GLU A 331 21.09 1.66 25.88
C GLU A 331 20.71 3.12 25.60
N HIS A 332 21.25 3.70 24.53
CA HIS A 332 20.98 5.10 24.14
C HIS A 332 20.21 5.21 22.82
N PHE A 333 19.75 4.08 22.29
CA PHE A 333 18.91 4.03 21.12
C PHE A 333 17.44 4.00 21.50
N TYR A 334 16.68 4.89 20.87
CA TYR A 334 15.25 5.05 21.05
C TYR A 334 14.57 4.92 19.70
N SER A 335 13.41 4.27 19.67
CA SER A 335 12.61 4.01 18.46
C SER A 335 12.11 5.28 17.77
N GLY A 336 12.01 6.40 18.49
CA GLY A 336 11.35 7.61 17.94
C GLY A 336 9.83 7.50 17.84
N ILE A 337 9.23 6.50 18.51
CA ILE A 337 7.79 6.29 18.64
C ILE A 337 7.33 6.74 20.04
N GLU A 338 6.13 7.33 20.14
CA GLU A 338 5.48 7.72 21.41
C GLU A 338 5.34 6.52 22.35
N ALA A 339 5.46 6.74 23.67
CA ALA A 339 5.50 5.67 24.66
C ALA A 339 4.30 4.72 24.62
N GLY A 340 3.08 5.25 24.62
CA GLY A 340 1.86 4.44 24.54
C GLY A 340 1.74 3.69 23.20
N GLU A 341 2.11 4.33 22.10
CA GLU A 341 2.11 3.70 20.77
C GLU A 341 3.11 2.56 20.68
N LEU A 342 4.35 2.77 21.14
CA LEU A 342 5.37 1.75 21.17
C LEU A 342 4.94 0.54 22.01
N GLU A 343 4.29 0.77 23.15
CA GLU A 343 3.77 -0.30 24.00
C GLU A 343 2.69 -1.12 23.29
N ARG A 344 1.78 -0.47 22.56
CA ARG A 344 0.76 -1.15 21.74
C ARG A 344 1.40 -1.95 20.60
N ILE A 345 2.39 -1.40 19.90
CA ILE A 345 3.10 -2.13 18.82
C ILE A 345 3.86 -3.33 19.40
N ARG A 346 4.48 -3.20 20.58
CA ARG A 346 5.12 -4.32 21.28
C ARG A 346 4.12 -5.41 21.66
N LEU A 347 2.93 -5.03 22.14
CA LEU A 347 1.83 -5.97 22.39
C LEU A 347 1.36 -6.65 21.11
N VAL A 348 1.21 -5.93 19.99
CA VAL A 348 0.92 -6.53 18.68
C VAL A 348 2.00 -7.56 18.31
N LEU A 349 3.29 -7.19 18.40
CA LEU A 349 4.39 -8.10 18.09
C LEU A 349 4.38 -9.36 18.96
N GLN A 350 4.03 -9.23 20.24
CA GLN A 350 3.87 -10.36 21.15
C GLN A 350 2.69 -11.25 20.71
N VAL A 351 1.51 -10.66 20.50
CA VAL A 351 0.30 -11.40 20.10
C VAL A 351 0.52 -12.14 18.78
N LEU A 352 1.13 -11.51 17.77
CA LEU A 352 1.35 -12.17 16.47
C LEU A 352 2.32 -13.36 16.55
N LYS A 353 3.25 -13.39 17.52
CA LYS A 353 4.16 -14.53 17.72
C LYS A 353 3.54 -15.65 18.56
N ASP A 354 2.86 -15.25 19.62
CA ASP A 354 2.37 -16.15 20.66
C ASP A 354 0.95 -16.65 20.40
N SER A 355 0.24 -16.04 19.43
CA SER A 355 -1.10 -16.43 19.01
C SER A 355 -1.11 -17.83 18.41
N PRO A 356 -2.08 -18.67 18.76
CA PRO A 356 -2.23 -19.99 18.17
C PRO A 356 -2.84 -19.98 16.76
N LEU A 357 -3.35 -18.84 16.30
CA LEU A 357 -3.82 -18.64 14.94
C LEU A 357 -2.75 -17.92 14.10
N PRO A 358 -2.58 -18.30 12.82
CA PRO A 358 -1.64 -17.67 11.92
C PRO A 358 -2.02 -16.22 11.58
N VAL A 359 -1.02 -15.47 11.13
CA VAL A 359 -1.20 -14.13 10.55
C VAL A 359 -1.37 -14.28 9.04
N PRO A 360 -2.53 -13.94 8.47
CA PRO A 360 -2.81 -14.18 7.05
C PRO A 360 -1.99 -13.22 6.19
N THR A 361 -1.68 -13.63 4.96
CA THR A 361 -1.25 -12.68 3.93
C THR A 361 -2.42 -11.83 3.47
N MET A 362 -2.13 -10.70 2.81
CA MET A 362 -3.19 -9.87 2.22
C MET A 362 -4.07 -10.64 1.21
N ARG A 363 -3.50 -11.61 0.47
CA ARG A 363 -4.28 -12.50 -0.40
C ARG A 363 -5.13 -13.47 0.41
N ASP A 364 -4.59 -14.09 1.46
CA ASP A 364 -5.36 -15.03 2.28
C ASP A 364 -6.62 -14.39 2.89
N ILE A 365 -6.57 -13.08 3.18
CA ILE A 365 -7.73 -12.33 3.69
C ILE A 365 -8.93 -12.44 2.73
N GLU A 366 -8.70 -12.49 1.41
CA GLU A 366 -9.76 -12.60 0.39
C GLU A 366 -10.53 -13.93 0.47
N ASP A 367 -9.97 -14.96 1.13
CA ASP A 367 -10.56 -16.31 1.22
C ASP A 367 -11.27 -16.61 2.56
N HIS A 368 -11.35 -15.64 3.48
CA HIS A 368 -12.05 -15.86 4.76
C HIS A 368 -13.56 -15.77 4.58
N ASP A 369 -14.31 -16.59 5.33
CA ASP A 369 -15.77 -16.76 5.19
C ASP A 369 -16.59 -16.23 6.37
N ALA A 370 -15.93 -15.65 7.37
CA ALA A 370 -16.53 -14.74 8.35
C ALA A 370 -15.45 -13.83 8.93
N VAL A 371 -15.74 -12.54 9.05
CA VAL A 371 -14.76 -11.54 9.51
C VAL A 371 -15.36 -10.68 10.62
N PHE A 372 -14.57 -10.45 11.67
CA PHE A 372 -14.87 -9.44 12.69
C PHE A 372 -13.75 -8.40 12.76
N VAL A 373 -14.08 -7.16 12.40
CA VAL A 373 -13.22 -5.99 12.52
C VAL A 373 -13.51 -5.29 13.84
N LEU A 374 -12.52 -5.21 14.72
CA LEU A 374 -12.62 -4.67 16.07
C LEU A 374 -11.75 -3.43 16.24
N GLY A 375 -12.40 -2.27 16.23
CA GLY A 375 -11.79 -0.97 16.54
C GLY A 375 -10.93 -0.38 15.43
N GLU A 376 -11.17 -0.73 14.18
CA GLU A 376 -10.40 -0.20 13.03
C GLU A 376 -11.33 0.31 11.93
N ASP A 377 -11.00 1.48 11.37
CA ASP A 377 -11.51 1.90 10.05
C ASP A 377 -10.44 1.61 9.00
N LEU A 378 -10.52 0.39 8.46
CA LEU A 378 -9.54 -0.13 7.52
C LEU A 378 -9.49 0.67 6.21
N THR A 379 -10.55 1.41 5.86
CA THR A 379 -10.53 2.26 4.66
C THR A 379 -9.55 3.43 4.81
N GLN A 380 -9.29 3.85 6.05
CA GLN A 380 -8.39 4.96 6.38
C GLN A 380 -7.02 4.47 6.85
N THR A 381 -6.96 3.39 7.63
CA THR A 381 -5.72 2.92 8.27
C THR A 381 -4.96 1.90 7.42
N ALA A 382 -5.66 0.99 6.73
CA ALA A 382 -5.09 -0.12 5.97
C ALA A 382 -5.87 -0.40 4.68
N ALA A 383 -6.02 0.60 3.80
CA ALA A 383 -6.94 0.55 2.67
C ALA A 383 -6.88 -0.77 1.87
N ARG A 384 -5.68 -1.30 1.56
CA ARG A 384 -5.59 -2.55 0.80
C ARG A 384 -6.25 -3.73 1.52
N MET A 385 -6.22 -3.79 2.84
CA MET A 385 -6.96 -4.77 3.63
C MET A 385 -8.47 -4.60 3.47
N ALA A 386 -8.98 -3.36 3.49
CA ALA A 386 -10.40 -3.11 3.23
C ALA A 386 -10.83 -3.61 1.83
N LEU A 387 -9.98 -3.44 0.80
CA LEU A 387 -10.25 -3.98 -0.53
C LEU A 387 -10.26 -5.53 -0.55
N ALA A 388 -9.44 -6.17 0.28
CA ALA A 388 -9.43 -7.63 0.43
C ALA A 388 -10.71 -8.12 1.13
N LEU A 389 -11.18 -7.41 2.15
CA LEU A 389 -12.46 -7.70 2.81
C LEU A 389 -13.65 -7.59 1.85
N ARG A 390 -13.62 -6.60 0.93
CA ARG A 390 -14.62 -6.51 -0.14
C ARG A 390 -14.64 -7.74 -1.07
N GLN A 391 -13.54 -8.50 -1.17
CA GLN A 391 -13.55 -9.77 -1.91
C GLN A 391 -13.99 -10.93 -1.02
N SER A 392 -13.53 -10.98 0.23
CA SER A 392 -13.93 -11.99 1.22
C SER A 392 -15.45 -12.12 1.37
N VAL A 393 -16.17 -10.98 1.45
CA VAL A 393 -17.63 -11.00 1.53
C VAL A 393 -18.29 -11.57 0.27
N LYS A 394 -17.69 -11.41 -0.91
CA LYS A 394 -18.22 -11.93 -2.18
C LYS A 394 -17.98 -13.42 -2.37
N GLY A 395 -17.11 -14.04 -1.57
CA GLY A 395 -16.89 -15.49 -1.58
C GLY A 395 -18.18 -16.29 -1.38
N LYS A 396 -19.22 -15.70 -0.77
CA LYS A 396 -20.53 -16.35 -0.65
C LYS A 396 -21.20 -16.60 -2.00
N ALA A 397 -21.15 -15.61 -2.89
CA ALA A 397 -21.70 -15.72 -4.23
C ALA A 397 -20.96 -16.78 -5.04
N GLU A 398 -19.64 -16.91 -4.84
CA GLU A 398 -18.81 -17.95 -5.46
C GLU A 398 -19.17 -19.34 -4.93
N GLU A 399 -19.32 -19.51 -3.61
CA GLU A 399 -19.79 -20.78 -3.02
C GLU A 399 -21.15 -21.22 -3.59
N MET A 400 -22.08 -20.27 -3.73
CA MET A 400 -23.39 -20.52 -4.33
C MET A 400 -23.28 -20.90 -5.82
N ALA A 401 -22.43 -20.21 -6.58
CA ALA A 401 -22.19 -20.51 -7.99
C ALA A 401 -21.59 -21.91 -8.16
N ASP A 402 -20.60 -22.26 -7.33
CA ASP A 402 -19.96 -23.58 -7.31
C ASP A 402 -20.95 -24.69 -6.99
N ALA A 403 -21.87 -24.48 -6.03
CA ALA A 403 -22.94 -25.42 -5.72
C ALA A 403 -23.87 -25.67 -6.92
N MET A 404 -24.00 -24.69 -7.83
CA MET A 404 -24.75 -24.79 -9.09
C MET A 404 -23.88 -25.23 -10.28
N ARG A 405 -22.59 -25.55 -10.06
CA ARG A 405 -21.59 -25.89 -11.08
C ARG A 405 -21.36 -24.79 -12.11
N VAL A 406 -21.53 -23.54 -11.68
CA VAL A 406 -21.20 -22.34 -12.46
C VAL A 406 -19.80 -21.90 -12.07
N GLN A 407 -18.97 -21.70 -13.08
CA GLN A 407 -17.56 -21.41 -12.87
C GLN A 407 -17.36 -19.97 -12.36
N PRO A 408 -16.44 -19.73 -11.40
CA PRO A 408 -16.28 -18.42 -10.74
C PRO A 408 -15.83 -17.31 -11.71
N TRP A 409 -15.12 -17.64 -12.80
CA TRP A 409 -14.72 -16.64 -13.81
C TRP A 409 -15.89 -16.14 -14.68
N LEU A 410 -17.09 -16.71 -14.57
CA LEU A 410 -18.30 -16.22 -15.23
C LEU A 410 -18.95 -15.09 -14.40
N ASP A 411 -18.27 -13.96 -14.33
CA ASP A 411 -18.59 -12.79 -13.48
C ASP A 411 -20.08 -12.44 -13.41
N ALA A 412 -20.74 -12.28 -14.55
CA ALA A 412 -22.16 -11.94 -14.58
C ALA A 412 -23.07 -13.06 -14.05
N ALA A 413 -22.70 -14.33 -14.24
CA ALA A 413 -23.48 -15.46 -13.77
C ALA A 413 -23.36 -15.60 -12.24
N VAL A 414 -22.14 -15.47 -11.70
CA VAL A 414 -21.89 -15.50 -10.25
C VAL A 414 -22.69 -14.41 -9.54
N LYS A 415 -22.64 -13.17 -10.05
CA LYS A 415 -23.42 -12.04 -9.51
C LYS A 415 -24.93 -12.29 -9.53
N ASN A 416 -25.46 -12.87 -10.60
CA ASN A 416 -26.89 -13.17 -10.70
C ASN A 416 -27.34 -14.26 -9.71
N ILE A 417 -26.45 -15.21 -9.41
CA ILE A 417 -26.72 -16.29 -8.45
C ILE A 417 -26.65 -15.77 -7.02
N GLY A 418 -25.57 -15.07 -6.66
CA GLY A 418 -25.37 -14.54 -5.32
C GLY A 418 -26.29 -13.37 -4.97
N GLN A 419 -26.65 -12.53 -5.94
CA GLN A 419 -27.43 -11.31 -5.73
C GLN A 419 -26.83 -10.41 -4.64
N HIS A 420 -27.41 -10.43 -3.44
CA HIS A 420 -27.01 -9.65 -2.27
C HIS A 420 -26.46 -10.52 -1.14
N GLU A 421 -26.34 -11.83 -1.36
CA GLU A 421 -25.77 -12.76 -0.38
C GLU A 421 -24.27 -12.51 -0.23
N LEU A 422 -23.83 -12.29 1.01
CA LEU A 422 -22.46 -11.99 1.38
C LEU A 422 -22.02 -12.90 2.53
N ASN A 423 -20.72 -13.15 2.64
CA ASN A 423 -20.17 -13.74 3.85
C ASN A 423 -20.29 -12.74 5.01
N PRO A 424 -20.53 -13.21 6.25
CA PRO A 424 -20.65 -12.36 7.42
C PRO A 424 -19.42 -11.46 7.61
N LEU A 425 -19.65 -10.15 7.66
CA LEU A 425 -18.68 -9.14 8.07
C LEU A 425 -19.28 -8.30 9.19
N PHE A 426 -18.69 -8.36 10.37
CA PHE A 426 -19.07 -7.54 11.51
C PHE A 426 -18.03 -6.43 11.70
N ILE A 427 -18.49 -5.20 11.90
CA ILE A 427 -17.61 -4.04 12.12
C ILE A 427 -17.98 -3.37 13.45
N ALA A 428 -17.02 -3.31 14.36
CA ALA A 428 -17.10 -2.55 15.59
C ALA A 428 -16.14 -1.36 15.49
N SER A 429 -16.64 -0.15 15.32
CA SER A 429 -15.84 1.07 15.05
C SER A 429 -16.30 2.26 15.90
N LEU A 430 -15.65 3.42 15.78
CA LEU A 430 -16.09 4.64 16.48
C LEU A 430 -17.35 5.28 15.87
N ALA A 431 -17.49 5.15 14.55
CA ALA A 431 -18.52 5.77 13.74
C ALA A 431 -18.58 5.05 12.38
N GLU A 432 -19.52 5.45 11.53
CA GLU A 432 -19.71 4.89 10.18
C GLU A 432 -18.41 4.87 9.37
N THR A 433 -18.14 3.74 8.71
CA THR A 433 -17.01 3.55 7.80
C THR A 433 -17.48 3.33 6.37
N LYS A 434 -16.59 3.53 5.40
CA LYS A 434 -16.87 3.21 3.99
C LYS A 434 -16.92 1.71 3.68
N LEU A 435 -16.76 0.83 4.67
CA LEU A 435 -16.93 -0.62 4.50
C LEU A 435 -18.28 -1.11 5.06
N ASP A 436 -19.04 -0.24 5.72
CA ASP A 436 -20.33 -0.57 6.33
C ASP A 436 -21.38 -0.97 5.26
N ASP A 437 -21.20 -0.55 4.01
CA ASP A 437 -22.06 -0.89 2.87
C ASP A 437 -22.09 -2.39 2.54
N VAL A 438 -21.09 -3.15 3.00
CA VAL A 438 -20.97 -4.60 2.80
C VAL A 438 -20.90 -5.38 4.12
N ALA A 439 -21.13 -4.72 5.25
CA ALA A 439 -21.19 -5.37 6.56
C ALA A 439 -22.56 -6.02 6.79
N GLU A 440 -22.58 -7.15 7.48
CA GLU A 440 -23.82 -7.77 7.96
C GLU A 440 -24.42 -6.96 9.10
N GLU A 441 -23.56 -6.50 10.03
CA GLU A 441 -23.96 -5.63 11.12
C GLU A 441 -22.78 -4.78 11.61
N CYS A 442 -23.08 -3.51 11.93
CA CYS A 442 -22.12 -2.56 12.48
C CYS A 442 -22.52 -2.13 13.89
N VAL A 443 -21.53 -1.90 14.75
CA VAL A 443 -21.70 -1.27 16.06
C VAL A 443 -20.72 -0.11 16.21
N HIS A 444 -21.24 1.03 16.67
CA HIS A 444 -20.46 2.24 16.87
C HIS A 444 -20.44 2.62 18.35
N ALA A 445 -19.25 2.60 18.95
CA ALA A 445 -19.10 2.83 20.39
C ALA A 445 -17.73 3.40 20.76
N ALA A 446 -17.56 3.80 22.02
CA ALA A 446 -16.28 4.25 22.55
C ALA A 446 -15.26 3.09 22.60
N PRO A 447 -13.94 3.37 22.55
CA PRO A 447 -12.91 2.32 22.51
C PRO A 447 -13.01 1.26 23.62
N ASP A 448 -13.40 1.67 24.83
CA ASP A 448 -13.57 0.76 25.96
C ASP A 448 -14.78 -0.18 25.79
N ASP A 449 -15.89 0.32 25.24
CA ASP A 449 -17.08 -0.49 24.97
C ASP A 449 -16.88 -1.43 23.78
N LEU A 450 -16.16 -0.98 22.74
CA LEU A 450 -15.73 -1.84 21.64
C LEU A 450 -14.87 -3.00 22.18
N ALA A 451 -13.90 -2.71 23.06
CA ALA A 451 -13.08 -3.75 23.69
C ALA A 451 -13.94 -4.70 24.53
N ARG A 452 -14.93 -4.20 25.29
CA ARG A 452 -15.89 -5.04 26.04
C ARG A 452 -16.66 -5.99 25.13
N ILE A 453 -17.12 -5.52 23.96
CA ILE A 453 -17.74 -6.38 22.94
C ILE A 453 -16.76 -7.47 22.50
N GLY A 454 -15.51 -7.14 22.20
CA GLY A 454 -14.50 -8.13 21.82
C GLY A 454 -14.24 -9.19 22.89
N PHE A 455 -14.10 -8.78 24.16
CA PHE A 455 -13.96 -9.73 25.28
C PHE A 455 -15.21 -10.62 25.43
N ALA A 456 -16.40 -10.06 25.24
CA ALA A 456 -17.65 -10.79 25.34
C ALA A 456 -17.81 -11.81 24.20
N VAL A 457 -17.38 -11.45 22.98
CA VAL A 457 -17.29 -12.40 21.85
C VAL A 457 -16.33 -13.53 22.19
N ALA A 458 -15.15 -13.26 22.74
CA ALA A 458 -14.23 -14.32 23.18
C ALA A 458 -14.87 -15.26 24.22
N HIS A 459 -15.61 -14.72 25.19
CA HIS A 459 -16.34 -15.52 26.19
C HIS A 459 -17.50 -16.33 25.59
N ALA A 460 -18.25 -15.77 24.65
CA ALA A 460 -19.34 -16.47 23.96
C ALA A 460 -18.80 -17.61 23.09
N LEU A 461 -17.63 -17.43 22.47
CA LEU A 461 -16.91 -18.48 21.75
C LEU A 461 -16.41 -19.56 22.70
N ASP A 462 -15.76 -19.16 23.80
CA ASP A 462 -15.29 -20.09 24.84
C ASP A 462 -15.46 -19.55 26.26
N ALA A 463 -16.28 -20.25 27.06
CA ALA A 463 -16.61 -19.85 28.43
C ALA A 463 -15.43 -19.84 29.41
N SER A 464 -14.25 -20.36 29.03
CA SER A 464 -13.03 -20.22 29.82
C SER A 464 -12.35 -18.86 29.66
N ALA A 465 -12.71 -18.09 28.63
CA ALA A 465 -12.30 -16.70 28.50
C ALA A 465 -13.01 -15.83 29.56
N PRO A 466 -12.43 -14.68 29.97
CA PRO A 466 -13.01 -13.83 31.00
C PRO A 466 -14.42 -13.33 30.65
N ALA A 467 -15.36 -13.47 31.58
CA ALA A 467 -16.73 -12.96 31.42
C ALA A 467 -16.77 -11.42 31.48
N VAL A 468 -17.70 -10.83 30.75
CA VAL A 468 -17.94 -9.38 30.74
C VAL A 468 -19.25 -9.06 31.46
N GLU A 469 -19.17 -8.33 32.56
CA GLU A 469 -20.34 -7.91 33.33
C GLU A 469 -20.94 -6.59 32.80
N GLY A 470 -22.27 -6.45 32.89
CA GLY A 470 -22.97 -5.19 32.62
C GLY A 470 -23.06 -4.82 31.14
N LEU A 471 -23.15 -5.81 30.25
CA LEU A 471 -23.61 -5.59 28.87
C LEU A 471 -25.13 -5.47 28.86
N ASP A 472 -25.66 -4.53 28.08
CA ASP A 472 -27.09 -4.47 27.82
C ASP A 472 -27.55 -5.65 26.93
N SER A 473 -28.87 -5.81 26.80
CA SER A 473 -29.45 -6.93 26.06
C SER A 473 -29.18 -6.87 24.56
N GLU A 474 -28.99 -5.67 24.00
CA GLU A 474 -28.76 -5.47 22.56
C GLU A 474 -27.32 -5.85 22.20
N ALA A 475 -26.35 -5.33 22.96
CA ALA A 475 -24.95 -5.71 22.88
C ALA A 475 -24.77 -7.22 23.12
N GLY A 476 -25.47 -7.80 24.10
CA GLY A 476 -25.45 -9.24 24.34
C GLY A 476 -25.95 -10.06 23.15
N ALA A 477 -27.02 -9.61 22.49
CA ALA A 477 -27.55 -10.28 21.29
C ALA A 477 -26.59 -10.16 20.10
N LEU A 478 -25.97 -9.00 19.89
CA LEU A 478 -24.93 -8.79 18.87
C LEU A 478 -23.73 -9.71 19.10
N VAL A 479 -23.22 -9.76 20.34
CA VAL A 479 -22.10 -10.64 20.73
C VAL A 479 -22.39 -12.10 20.38
N GLN A 480 -23.62 -12.57 20.65
CA GLN A 480 -24.01 -13.93 20.31
C GLN A 480 -24.03 -14.16 18.79
N ARG A 481 -24.57 -13.21 18.00
CA ARG A 481 -24.57 -13.30 16.53
C ARG A 481 -23.15 -13.36 15.95
N ILE A 482 -22.25 -12.49 16.43
CA ILE A 482 -20.83 -12.50 16.02
C ILE A 482 -20.20 -13.86 16.35
N ALA A 483 -20.38 -14.33 17.58
CA ALA A 483 -19.81 -15.62 18.01
C ALA A 483 -20.35 -16.80 17.18
N ASP A 484 -21.67 -16.82 16.93
CA ASP A 484 -22.32 -17.87 16.13
C ASP A 484 -21.81 -17.86 14.68
N ALA A 485 -21.66 -16.69 14.06
CA ALA A 485 -21.12 -16.58 12.70
C ALA A 485 -19.67 -17.05 12.62
N LEU A 486 -18.82 -16.63 13.57
CA LEU A 486 -17.42 -17.08 13.63
C LEU A 486 -17.31 -18.60 13.92
N LEU A 487 -18.25 -19.18 14.68
CA LEU A 487 -18.34 -20.63 14.91
C LEU A 487 -18.94 -21.39 13.72
N ALA A 488 -19.75 -20.76 12.88
CA ALA A 488 -20.26 -21.38 11.66
C ALA A 488 -19.20 -21.40 10.54
N ALA A 489 -18.33 -20.40 10.52
CA ALA A 489 -17.27 -20.22 9.54
C ALA A 489 -16.26 -21.38 9.50
N LYS A 490 -15.72 -21.65 8.30
CA LYS A 490 -14.61 -22.59 8.09
C LYS A 490 -13.27 -21.89 8.36
N ARG A 491 -13.15 -20.62 7.98
CA ARG A 491 -11.96 -19.77 8.06
C ARG A 491 -12.33 -18.39 8.66
N PRO A 492 -12.64 -18.32 9.97
CA PRO A 492 -12.96 -17.05 10.62
C PRO A 492 -11.73 -16.14 10.73
N LEU A 493 -11.91 -14.84 10.56
CA LEU A 493 -10.87 -13.83 10.69
C LEU A 493 -11.22 -12.79 11.76
N VAL A 494 -10.26 -12.49 12.63
CA VAL A 494 -10.33 -11.29 13.48
C VAL A 494 -9.29 -10.28 13.02
N ILE A 495 -9.74 -9.04 12.86
CA ILE A 495 -8.88 -7.88 12.58
C ILE A 495 -9.05 -6.86 13.70
N ALA A 496 -7.94 -6.36 14.23
CA ALA A 496 -7.92 -5.21 15.13
C ALA A 496 -6.68 -4.36 14.82
N GLY A 497 -6.38 -3.37 15.64
CA GLY A 497 -5.17 -2.59 15.48
C GLY A 497 -4.94 -1.55 16.56
N THR A 498 -3.97 -0.67 16.32
CA THR A 498 -3.53 0.34 17.27
C THR A 498 -4.18 1.70 17.07
N SER A 499 -5.03 1.87 16.05
CA SER A 499 -5.46 3.20 15.56
C SER A 499 -6.23 4.02 16.59
N LEU A 500 -6.99 3.36 17.49
CA LEU A 500 -7.77 3.99 18.56
C LEU A 500 -7.00 4.19 19.87
N GLY A 501 -5.73 3.77 19.92
CA GLY A 501 -4.90 3.96 21.11
C GLY A 501 -5.21 3.04 22.29
N SER A 502 -6.09 2.03 22.12
CA SER A 502 -6.50 1.11 23.20
C SER A 502 -5.78 -0.23 23.14
N LYS A 503 -5.15 -0.63 24.26
CA LYS A 503 -4.58 -1.97 24.42
C LYS A 503 -5.65 -3.05 24.53
N ALA A 504 -6.76 -2.73 25.18
CA ALA A 504 -7.84 -3.66 25.45
C ALA A 504 -8.45 -4.22 24.15
N LEU A 505 -8.44 -3.46 23.04
CA LEU A 505 -8.85 -3.96 21.73
C LEU A 505 -7.93 -5.06 21.19
N ILE A 506 -6.61 -4.89 21.36
CA ILE A 506 -5.60 -5.86 20.93
C ILE A 506 -5.70 -7.13 21.79
N GLU A 507 -5.86 -6.96 23.10
CA GLU A 507 -6.06 -8.05 24.07
C GLU A 507 -7.36 -8.83 23.80
N ALA A 508 -8.45 -8.13 23.49
CA ALA A 508 -9.72 -8.74 23.13
C ALA A 508 -9.60 -9.55 21.82
N ALA A 509 -8.96 -9.00 20.79
CA ALA A 509 -8.70 -9.71 19.53
C ALA A 509 -7.85 -10.97 19.75
N ALA A 510 -6.82 -10.89 20.62
CA ALA A 510 -6.00 -12.03 21.00
C ALA A 510 -6.82 -13.12 21.73
N ASN A 511 -7.71 -12.72 22.64
CA ASN A 511 -8.62 -13.66 23.30
C ASN A 511 -9.58 -14.32 22.29
N ILE A 512 -10.13 -13.58 21.32
CA ILE A 512 -10.99 -14.18 20.28
C ILE A 512 -10.19 -15.22 19.48
N ALA A 513 -8.96 -14.90 19.07
CA ALA A 513 -8.11 -15.85 18.34
C ALA A 513 -7.86 -17.13 19.15
N LYS A 514 -7.59 -17.01 20.45
CA LYS A 514 -7.45 -18.17 21.34
C LYS A 514 -8.74 -18.97 21.47
N ALA A 515 -9.88 -18.31 21.65
CA ALA A 515 -11.18 -18.97 21.76
C ALA A 515 -11.52 -19.75 20.48
N LEU A 516 -11.28 -19.16 19.31
CA LEU A 516 -11.44 -19.83 18.02
C LEU A 516 -10.54 -21.07 17.90
N LYS A 517 -9.28 -20.98 18.34
CA LYS A 517 -8.38 -22.15 18.36
C LYS A 517 -8.92 -23.27 19.25
N LEU A 518 -9.39 -22.97 20.45
CA LEU A 518 -9.96 -23.95 21.38
C LEU A 518 -11.22 -24.62 20.83
N ARG A 519 -11.90 -23.97 19.89
CA ARG A 519 -13.02 -24.49 19.11
C ARG A 519 -12.62 -25.14 17.79
N GLU A 520 -11.34 -25.46 17.64
CA GLU A 520 -10.75 -26.15 16.50
C GLU A 520 -11.03 -25.44 15.15
N LYS A 521 -11.13 -24.11 15.17
CA LYS A 521 -11.31 -23.31 13.96
C LYS A 521 -9.98 -23.04 13.26
N ASN A 522 -10.02 -23.10 11.93
CA ASN A 522 -8.92 -22.72 11.05
C ASN A 522 -8.95 -21.20 10.79
N GLY A 523 -8.99 -20.42 11.87
CA GLY A 523 -9.07 -18.97 11.79
C GLY A 523 -7.71 -18.30 11.65
N SER A 524 -7.73 -16.98 11.48
CA SER A 524 -6.54 -16.13 11.42
C SER A 524 -6.72 -14.86 12.26
N ILE A 525 -5.61 -14.20 12.59
CA ILE A 525 -5.61 -12.89 13.26
C ILE A 525 -4.73 -11.90 12.49
N SER A 526 -5.22 -10.68 12.27
CA SER A 526 -4.43 -9.58 11.71
C SER A 526 -4.52 -8.34 12.59
N LEU A 527 -3.38 -7.67 12.80
CA LEU A 527 -3.29 -6.50 13.68
C LEU A 527 -2.62 -5.34 12.93
N VAL A 528 -3.36 -4.25 12.74
CA VAL A 528 -2.89 -3.05 12.02
C VAL A 528 -1.99 -2.21 12.93
N VAL A 529 -0.85 -1.79 12.40
CA VAL A 529 0.09 -0.85 13.05
C VAL A 529 0.25 0.43 12.20
N PRO A 530 0.69 1.57 12.77
CA PRO A 530 0.53 2.87 12.13
C PRO A 530 1.38 3.09 10.87
N GLU A 531 2.65 2.68 10.87
CA GLU A 531 3.62 3.08 9.83
C GLU A 531 4.30 1.89 9.15
N ALA A 532 4.91 2.16 8.00
CA ALA A 532 5.47 1.16 7.09
C ALA A 532 6.47 0.19 7.73
N ASN A 533 7.20 0.64 8.77
CA ASN A 533 8.20 -0.17 9.47
C ASN A 533 7.99 -0.22 11.00
N SER A 534 6.77 0.05 11.49
CA SER A 534 6.48 0.02 12.93
C SER A 534 6.86 -1.33 13.57
N LEU A 535 6.51 -2.45 12.93
CA LEU A 535 6.89 -3.78 13.45
C LEU A 535 8.38 -4.04 13.37
N GLY A 536 9.04 -3.65 12.27
CA GLY A 536 10.48 -3.86 12.11
C GLY A 536 11.28 -3.11 13.18
N LEU A 537 10.87 -1.89 13.50
CA LEU A 537 11.51 -1.11 14.55
C LEU A 537 11.26 -1.68 15.94
N ALA A 538 10.04 -2.17 16.22
CA ALA A 538 9.74 -2.88 17.47
C ALA A 538 10.57 -4.17 17.63
N MET A 539 10.86 -4.89 16.54
CA MET A 539 11.76 -6.05 16.55
C MET A 539 13.23 -5.68 16.79
N LEU A 540 13.66 -4.50 16.33
CA LEU A 540 15.02 -4.00 16.54
C LEU A 540 15.26 -3.57 17.99
N GLY A 541 14.22 -3.11 18.69
CA GLY A 541 14.22 -2.71 20.10
C GLY A 541 14.35 -1.20 20.29
N GLY A 542 14.85 -0.79 21.47
CA GLY A 542 14.96 0.62 21.88
C GLY A 542 13.71 1.16 22.54
N GLU A 543 13.87 2.18 23.39
CA GLU A 543 12.80 2.79 24.17
C GLU A 543 12.06 3.90 23.39
N SER A 544 11.06 4.54 24.02
CA SER A 544 10.21 5.55 23.37
C SER A 544 10.92 6.88 23.13
N VAL A 545 10.41 7.68 22.19
CA VAL A 545 10.85 9.07 22.01
C VAL A 545 10.66 9.88 23.31
N ASP A 546 9.61 9.58 24.06
CA ASP A 546 9.35 10.20 25.35
C ASP A 546 10.46 10.00 26.36
N ALA A 547 11.03 8.80 26.42
CA ALA A 547 12.18 8.48 27.25
C ALA A 547 13.45 9.17 26.75
N ALA A 548 13.66 9.23 25.42
CA ALA A 548 14.79 9.92 24.82
C ALA A 548 14.82 11.41 25.19
N LEU A 549 13.68 12.09 25.02
CA LEU A 549 13.53 13.51 25.34
C LEU A 549 13.70 13.75 26.85
N GLN A 550 13.17 12.86 27.69
CA GLN A 550 13.33 12.95 29.13
C GLN A 550 14.78 12.80 29.57
N ALA A 551 15.52 11.84 28.99
CA ALA A 551 16.94 11.63 29.29
C ALA A 551 17.78 12.89 29.01
N VAL A 552 17.41 13.67 27.99
CA VAL A 552 18.07 14.95 27.67
C VAL A 552 17.65 16.05 28.64
N ILE A 553 16.35 16.16 28.94
CA ILE A 553 15.83 17.15 29.90
C ILE A 553 16.47 16.98 31.28
N ASP A 554 16.65 15.73 31.72
CA ASP A 554 17.27 15.40 33.00
C ASP A 554 18.80 15.54 33.00
N GLY A 555 19.41 15.84 31.86
CA GLY A 555 20.86 16.00 31.70
C GLY A 555 21.65 14.69 31.68
N SER A 556 20.98 13.55 31.53
CA SER A 556 21.65 12.24 31.33
C SER A 556 22.34 12.16 29.96
N ALA A 557 21.78 12.88 28.98
CA ALA A 557 22.37 13.09 27.68
C ALA A 557 22.41 14.58 27.31
N ASP A 558 23.40 14.98 26.52
CA ASP A 558 23.56 16.38 26.09
C ASP A 558 23.73 16.55 24.57
N ALA A 559 23.69 15.46 23.80
CA ALA A 559 23.60 15.47 22.34
C ALA A 559 22.46 14.57 21.83
N ILE A 560 21.79 15.00 20.77
CA ILE A 560 20.72 14.25 20.09
C ILE A 560 21.11 14.01 18.64
N VAL A 561 20.95 12.77 18.17
CA VAL A 561 20.98 12.42 16.74
C VAL A 561 19.59 11.88 16.36
N VAL A 562 18.88 12.59 15.49
CA VAL A 562 17.56 12.18 14.99
C VAL A 562 17.69 11.64 13.57
N LEU A 563 17.19 10.44 13.33
CA LEU A 563 17.16 9.80 12.02
C LEU A 563 15.74 9.82 11.46
N GLU A 564 15.54 10.51 10.35
CA GLU A 564 14.34 10.52 9.52
C GLU A 564 13.06 10.58 10.35
N ASN A 565 12.99 11.48 11.32
CA ASN A 565 11.83 11.64 12.21
C ASN A 565 11.54 13.11 12.51
N ASP A 566 10.27 13.53 12.42
CA ASP A 566 9.85 14.84 12.93
C ASP A 566 9.24 14.69 14.33
N LEU A 567 10.01 15.04 15.36
CA LEU A 567 9.64 14.91 16.77
C LEU A 567 8.35 15.68 17.12
N PHE A 568 8.06 16.78 16.43
CA PHE A 568 6.86 17.59 16.65
C PHE A 568 5.56 16.89 16.20
N THR A 569 5.67 15.81 15.42
CA THR A 569 4.53 14.97 15.03
C THR A 569 4.34 13.77 15.96
N ARG A 570 5.29 13.50 16.87
CA ARG A 570 5.31 12.30 17.71
C ARG A 570 4.72 12.50 19.10
N THR A 571 5.04 13.62 19.74
CA THR A 571 4.66 13.87 21.13
C THR A 571 4.41 15.37 21.37
N ASP A 572 4.19 15.75 22.62
CA ASP A 572 3.86 17.11 23.00
C ASP A 572 4.97 18.11 22.57
N LYS A 573 4.55 19.18 21.89
CA LYS A 573 5.43 20.24 21.41
C LYS A 573 6.28 20.84 22.54
N ALA A 574 5.73 21.06 23.73
CA ALA A 574 6.45 21.64 24.84
C ALA A 574 7.57 20.72 25.34
N LYS A 575 7.34 19.40 25.32
CA LYS A 575 8.36 18.40 25.68
C LYS A 575 9.49 18.36 24.65
N VAL A 576 9.14 18.40 23.36
CA VAL A 576 10.14 18.50 22.28
C VAL A 576 10.95 19.78 22.41
N ASP A 577 10.29 20.93 22.60
CA ASP A 577 10.96 22.22 22.76
C ASP A 577 11.89 22.23 23.98
N ALA A 578 11.46 21.67 25.12
CA ALA A 578 12.28 21.56 26.32
C ALA A 578 13.55 20.72 26.10
N ALA A 579 13.42 19.55 25.47
CA ALA A 579 14.55 18.67 25.19
C ALA A 579 15.52 19.28 24.17
N LEU A 580 15.01 19.87 23.07
CA LEU A 580 15.85 20.52 22.06
C LEU A 580 16.58 21.76 22.61
N ASN A 581 16.00 22.46 23.58
CA ASN A 581 16.65 23.58 24.27
C ASN A 581 17.69 23.12 25.31
N ALA A 582 17.48 21.96 25.94
CA ALA A 582 18.42 21.37 26.89
C ALA A 582 19.62 20.72 26.19
N ALA A 583 19.43 20.19 24.98
CA ALA A 583 20.49 19.61 24.17
C ALA A 583 21.55 20.66 23.78
N LYS A 584 22.83 20.33 23.98
CA LYS A 584 23.95 21.16 23.49
C LYS A 584 24.19 21.00 22.00
N VAL A 585 23.81 19.85 21.45
CA VAL A 585 23.99 19.48 20.04
C VAL A 585 22.77 18.69 19.58
N VAL A 586 22.31 19.00 18.37
CA VAL A 586 21.20 18.33 17.69
C VAL A 586 21.64 18.11 16.25
N ILE A 587 21.81 16.86 15.85
CA ILE A 587 22.09 16.45 14.48
C ILE A 587 20.84 15.77 13.94
N VAL A 588 20.41 16.13 12.74
CA VAL A 588 19.22 15.52 12.11
C VAL A 588 19.60 14.99 10.74
N ALA A 589 19.49 13.68 10.55
CA ALA A 589 19.61 13.04 9.25
C ALA A 589 18.21 12.81 8.69
N ASP A 590 17.72 13.65 7.78
CA ASP A 590 16.35 13.53 7.24
C ASP A 590 16.36 13.84 5.74
N HIS A 591 15.45 13.22 5.01
CA HIS A 591 15.21 13.45 3.59
C HIS A 591 14.17 14.56 3.36
N GLN A 592 13.50 15.06 4.40
CA GLN A 592 12.49 16.12 4.36
C GLN A 592 12.92 17.36 5.14
N LYS A 593 12.34 18.50 4.76
CA LYS A 593 12.31 19.71 5.58
C LYS A 593 11.14 19.60 6.55
N THR A 594 11.43 19.73 7.84
CA THR A 594 10.55 19.42 8.98
C THR A 594 10.78 20.41 10.11
N ALA A 595 9.87 20.48 11.07
CA ALA A 595 10.05 21.36 12.24
C ALA A 595 11.26 20.94 13.09
N THR A 596 11.61 19.65 13.08
CA THR A 596 12.81 19.13 13.74
C THR A 596 14.10 19.52 13.02
N THR A 597 14.15 19.47 11.68
CA THR A 597 15.33 19.94 10.92
C THR A 597 15.56 21.44 11.05
N ASP A 598 14.50 22.25 11.26
CA ASP A 598 14.62 23.68 11.56
C ASP A 598 15.34 23.98 12.88
N ARG A 599 15.41 22.99 13.78
CA ARG A 599 16.04 23.11 15.11
C ARG A 599 17.41 22.43 15.19
N ALA A 600 17.90 21.87 14.09
CA ALA A 600 19.16 21.15 14.04
C ALA A 600 20.36 22.11 14.03
N HIS A 601 21.43 21.72 14.72
CA HIS A 601 22.75 22.36 14.59
C HIS A 601 23.47 21.93 13.31
N LEU A 602 23.21 20.69 12.87
CA LEU A 602 23.68 20.10 11.62
C LEU A 602 22.58 19.21 11.03
N VAL A 603 22.23 19.45 9.77
CA VAL A 603 21.35 18.58 8.99
C VAL A 603 22.20 17.76 8.03
N LEU A 604 21.99 16.45 8.00
CA LEU A 604 22.57 15.52 7.04
C LEU A 604 21.46 15.09 6.06
N PRO A 605 21.64 15.25 4.74
CA PRO A 605 20.62 14.91 3.75
C PRO A 605 20.52 13.38 3.58
N ALA A 606 19.50 12.77 4.20
CA ALA A 606 19.22 11.35 4.04
C ALA A 606 18.50 11.06 2.71
N ALA A 607 18.67 9.85 2.18
CA ALA A 607 17.97 9.37 1.00
C ALA A 607 16.52 9.01 1.29
N SER A 608 15.60 9.36 0.39
CA SER A 608 14.25 8.78 0.37
C SER A 608 14.26 7.38 -0.23
N PHE A 609 13.11 6.68 -0.21
CA PHE A 609 12.95 5.34 -0.81
C PHE A 609 13.33 5.24 -2.30
N ALA A 610 13.38 6.37 -3.02
CA ALA A 610 13.74 6.43 -4.43
C ALA A 610 15.23 6.70 -4.66
N GLU A 611 15.94 7.16 -3.63
CA GLU A 611 17.32 7.64 -3.72
C GLU A 611 18.27 6.75 -2.93
N GLY A 612 17.76 5.71 -2.27
CA GLY A 612 18.54 4.76 -1.48
C GLY A 612 17.86 3.40 -1.37
N ASP A 613 18.54 2.47 -0.72
CA ASP A 613 18.11 1.09 -0.55
C ASP A 613 17.92 0.73 0.93
N GLY A 614 17.01 -0.20 1.22
CA GLY A 614 16.79 -0.65 2.59
C GLY A 614 15.63 -1.63 2.76
N THR A 615 15.48 -2.15 3.97
CA THR A 615 14.46 -3.15 4.33
C THR A 615 13.44 -2.56 5.32
N LEU A 616 12.15 -2.81 5.06
CA LEU A 616 11.06 -2.57 6.01
C LEU A 616 10.31 -3.86 6.32
N VAL A 617 9.65 -3.92 7.48
CA VAL A 617 8.79 -5.02 7.91
C VAL A 617 7.35 -4.53 8.03
N SER A 618 6.49 -5.09 7.17
CA SER A 618 5.05 -4.82 7.14
C SER A 618 4.32 -5.35 8.38
N GLN A 619 3.04 -4.97 8.56
CA GLN A 619 2.17 -5.43 9.65
C GLN A 619 1.97 -6.95 9.68
N GLU A 620 2.10 -7.63 8.55
CA GLU A 620 2.03 -9.09 8.49
C GLU A 620 3.36 -9.75 8.85
N GLY A 621 4.37 -8.98 9.28
CA GLY A 621 5.69 -9.51 9.63
C GLY A 621 6.58 -9.85 8.42
N ARG A 622 6.22 -9.38 7.21
CA ARG A 622 7.03 -9.59 6.00
C ARG A 622 8.10 -8.53 5.84
N ALA A 623 9.36 -8.94 5.85
CA ALA A 623 10.51 -8.13 5.47
C ALA A 623 10.61 -8.00 3.95
N GLN A 624 10.70 -6.77 3.45
CA GLN A 624 10.73 -6.47 2.02
C GLN A 624 11.76 -5.38 1.72
N ARG A 625 12.42 -5.51 0.57
CA ARG A 625 13.47 -4.59 0.11
C ARG A 625 12.90 -3.50 -0.80
N PHE A 626 13.28 -2.25 -0.57
CA PHE A 626 13.21 -1.19 -1.58
C PHE A 626 14.60 -0.90 -2.14
N PHE A 627 14.62 -0.48 -3.41
CA PHE A 627 15.86 -0.21 -4.12
C PHE A 627 15.91 1.21 -4.67
N GLN A 628 17.13 1.76 -4.74
CA GLN A 628 17.43 3.05 -5.35
C GLN A 628 16.94 3.05 -6.81
N VAL A 629 16.17 4.07 -7.16
CA VAL A 629 15.57 4.25 -8.50
C VAL A 629 16.52 5.04 -9.38
N PHE A 630 17.15 6.08 -8.84
CA PHE A 630 18.10 6.94 -9.53
C PHE A 630 19.20 7.41 -8.57
N ASP A 631 20.35 7.80 -9.13
CA ASP A 631 21.44 8.43 -8.41
C ASP A 631 21.33 9.96 -8.53
N PRO A 632 21.01 10.70 -7.44
CA PRO A 632 20.93 12.16 -7.49
C PRO A 632 22.25 12.83 -7.88
N GLN A 633 23.41 12.27 -7.48
CA GLN A 633 24.74 12.84 -7.73
C GLN A 633 25.11 12.80 -9.21
N TYR A 634 24.59 11.81 -9.95
CA TYR A 634 24.78 11.70 -11.39
C TYR A 634 24.16 12.88 -12.15
N LEU A 635 23.02 13.37 -11.66
CA LEU A 635 22.27 14.45 -12.28
C LEU A 635 22.83 15.82 -11.87
N ASP A 636 23.16 15.97 -10.60
CA ASP A 636 23.76 17.17 -10.04
C ASP A 636 24.77 16.78 -8.96
N ALA A 637 26.06 16.95 -9.28
CA ALA A 637 27.18 16.60 -8.40
C ALA A 637 27.23 17.45 -7.12
N SER A 638 26.44 18.54 -7.03
CA SER A 638 26.32 19.30 -5.80
C SER A 638 25.39 18.64 -4.78
N ILE A 639 24.54 17.70 -5.20
CA ILE A 639 23.66 16.95 -4.30
C ILE A 639 24.53 15.94 -3.54
N LEU A 640 24.48 15.95 -2.22
CA LEU A 640 25.24 15.05 -1.34
C LEU A 640 24.29 14.17 -0.51
N VAL A 641 23.24 13.65 -1.15
CA VAL A 641 22.28 12.74 -0.51
C VAL A 641 22.91 11.34 -0.41
N HIS A 642 22.81 10.74 0.78
CA HIS A 642 23.24 9.37 1.06
C HIS A 642 22.21 8.66 1.95
N GLU A 643 22.17 7.34 1.91
CA GLU A 643 21.34 6.52 2.78
C GLU A 643 21.66 6.79 4.26
N GLY A 644 20.64 6.77 5.12
CA GLY A 644 20.80 7.05 6.55
C GLY A 644 21.88 6.17 7.21
N TRP A 645 21.90 4.88 6.87
CA TRP A 645 22.91 3.95 7.37
C TRP A 645 24.35 4.32 6.99
N ARG A 646 24.57 4.89 5.79
CA ARG A 646 25.92 5.33 5.37
C ARG A 646 26.38 6.53 6.14
N TRP A 647 25.50 7.53 6.30
CA TRP A 647 25.79 8.71 7.09
C TRP A 647 26.19 8.34 8.53
N LEU A 648 25.36 7.51 9.16
CA LEU A 648 25.54 7.11 10.55
C LEU A 648 26.75 6.21 10.74
N HIS A 649 27.00 5.27 9.81
CA HIS A 649 28.18 4.41 9.87
C HIS A 649 29.48 5.17 9.63
N ALA A 650 29.51 6.06 8.64
CA ALA A 650 30.67 6.92 8.39
C ALA A 650 30.95 7.84 9.59
N LEU A 651 29.90 8.44 10.17
CA LEU A 651 30.01 9.24 11.39
C LEU A 651 30.59 8.44 12.56
N ARG A 652 30.10 7.21 12.79
CA ARG A 652 30.64 6.31 13.82
C ARG A 652 32.11 6.00 13.58
N ALA A 653 32.48 5.68 12.33
CA ALA A 653 33.85 5.39 11.94
C ALA A 653 34.78 6.60 12.19
N THR A 654 34.37 7.80 11.80
CA THR A 654 35.11 9.05 12.05
C THR A 654 35.21 9.35 13.55
N LEU A 655 34.12 9.18 14.31
CA LEU A 655 34.09 9.43 15.75
C LEU A 655 35.04 8.50 16.53
N LEU A 656 35.11 7.22 16.12
CA LEU A 656 35.95 6.20 16.74
C LEU A 656 37.35 6.09 16.13
N ASN A 657 37.65 6.89 15.10
CA ASN A 657 38.88 6.81 14.31
C ASN A 657 39.15 5.39 13.77
N GLN A 658 38.12 4.79 13.18
CA GLN A 658 38.12 3.45 12.59
C GLN A 658 37.91 3.52 11.07
N PRO A 659 38.39 2.53 10.30
CA PRO A 659 38.09 2.45 8.88
C PRO A 659 36.62 2.07 8.65
N ILE A 660 36.06 2.53 7.53
CA ILE A 660 34.72 2.13 7.06
C ILE A 660 34.78 0.69 6.53
N ASP A 661 33.99 -0.20 7.12
CA ASP A 661 33.86 -1.62 6.76
C ASP A 661 32.52 -1.97 6.06
N TRP A 662 31.41 -1.30 6.40
CA TRP A 662 30.17 -1.38 5.61
C TRP A 662 30.25 -0.49 4.37
N THR A 663 30.62 -1.11 3.25
CA THR A 663 30.73 -0.46 1.94
C THR A 663 29.54 -0.76 1.03
N GLN A 664 28.79 -1.83 1.31
CA GLN A 664 27.62 -2.28 0.57
C GLN A 664 26.42 -2.52 1.51
N LEU A 665 25.21 -2.39 1.00
CA LEU A 665 23.96 -2.71 1.71
C LEU A 665 23.95 -4.14 2.31
N ASP A 666 24.52 -5.12 1.59
CA ASP A 666 24.61 -6.50 2.05
C ASP A 666 25.37 -6.62 3.39
N HIS A 667 26.40 -5.79 3.61
CA HIS A 667 27.20 -5.83 4.84
C HIS A 667 26.37 -5.39 6.06
N VAL A 668 25.68 -4.25 5.94
CA VAL A 668 24.84 -3.75 7.03
C VAL A 668 23.60 -4.63 7.23
N THR A 669 23.02 -5.19 6.15
CA THR A 669 21.94 -6.16 6.25
C THR A 669 22.37 -7.39 7.05
N ALA A 670 23.55 -7.95 6.75
CA ALA A 670 24.08 -9.10 7.49
C ALA A 670 24.36 -8.76 8.96
N ALA A 671 24.81 -7.53 9.24
CA ALA A 671 25.01 -7.07 10.61
C ALA A 671 23.69 -6.97 11.39
N VAL A 672 22.65 -6.39 10.78
CA VAL A 672 21.30 -6.34 11.37
C VAL A 672 20.79 -7.75 11.67
N ALA A 673 20.85 -8.65 10.68
CA ALA A 673 20.41 -10.04 10.81
C ALA A 673 21.15 -10.80 11.92
N SER A 674 22.46 -10.55 12.07
CA SER A 674 23.28 -11.16 13.12
C SER A 674 22.99 -10.61 14.52
N SER A 675 22.40 -9.41 14.61
CA SER A 675 22.17 -8.73 15.89
C SER A 675 20.91 -9.19 16.63
N SER A 676 19.97 -9.81 15.93
CA SER A 676 18.71 -10.28 16.51
C SER A 676 18.21 -11.51 15.76
N ALA A 677 17.93 -12.59 16.50
CA ALA A 677 17.38 -13.82 15.93
C ALA A 677 16.04 -13.59 15.19
N GLN A 678 15.26 -12.61 15.64
CA GLN A 678 13.96 -12.28 15.03
C GLN A 678 14.11 -11.58 13.67
N LEU A 679 15.27 -10.97 13.41
CA LEU A 679 15.60 -10.29 12.16
C LEU A 679 16.54 -11.12 11.28
N ALA A 680 16.89 -12.35 11.68
CA ALA A 680 17.85 -13.17 10.94
C ALA A 680 17.43 -13.38 9.47
N GLY A 681 16.13 -13.52 9.21
CA GLY A 681 15.59 -13.77 7.87
C GLY A 681 15.69 -12.58 6.89
N ILE A 682 16.00 -11.35 7.31
CA ILE A 682 15.98 -10.20 6.38
C ILE A 682 16.96 -10.31 5.20
N VAL A 683 17.99 -11.16 5.33
CA VAL A 683 18.93 -11.47 4.25
C VAL A 683 18.25 -12.18 3.07
N ASP A 684 17.14 -12.86 3.32
CA ASP A 684 16.37 -13.60 2.32
C ASP A 684 15.29 -12.73 1.65
N ALA A 685 15.12 -11.47 2.09
CA ALA A 685 14.10 -10.58 1.55
C ALA A 685 14.34 -10.22 0.07
N ALA A 686 15.59 -10.25 -0.38
CA ALA A 686 15.98 -10.05 -1.78
C ALA A 686 17.37 -10.67 -2.09
N PRO A 687 17.69 -10.93 -3.36
CA PRO A 687 19.03 -11.37 -3.75
C PRO A 687 20.11 -10.34 -3.42
N SER A 688 21.33 -10.82 -3.15
CA SER A 688 22.51 -9.99 -2.87
C SER A 688 22.96 -9.14 -4.06
N ALA A 689 23.85 -8.18 -3.81
CA ALA A 689 24.45 -7.31 -4.82
C ALA A 689 25.20 -8.08 -5.93
N SER A 690 25.64 -9.31 -5.66
CA SER A 690 26.35 -10.17 -6.60
C SER A 690 25.44 -11.00 -7.50
N PHE A 691 24.11 -10.99 -7.29
CA PHE A 691 23.16 -11.77 -8.10
C PHE A 691 23.19 -11.36 -9.58
N ARG A 692 23.27 -12.34 -10.48
CA ARG A 692 23.29 -12.14 -11.93
C ARG A 692 22.43 -13.18 -12.62
N ILE A 693 21.83 -12.82 -13.76
CA ILE A 693 21.21 -13.76 -14.69
C ILE A 693 22.06 -13.78 -15.95
N LYS A 694 22.60 -14.96 -16.30
CA LYS A 694 23.51 -15.13 -17.45
C LYS A 694 24.71 -14.17 -17.40
N GLY A 695 25.24 -13.93 -16.19
CA GLY A 695 26.35 -13.01 -15.95
C GLY A 695 25.99 -11.52 -15.96
N LEU A 696 24.73 -11.16 -16.23
CA LEU A 696 24.26 -9.77 -16.30
C LEU A 696 23.54 -9.36 -15.02
N LYS A 697 23.71 -8.09 -14.63
CA LYS A 697 22.81 -7.42 -13.68
C LYS A 697 21.41 -7.28 -14.28
N LEU A 698 20.41 -7.01 -13.45
CA LEU A 698 19.06 -6.72 -13.91
C LEU A 698 18.97 -5.27 -14.41
N ALA A 699 18.33 -5.05 -15.56
CA ALA A 699 18.19 -3.70 -16.12
C ALA A 699 17.11 -2.90 -15.38
N ARG A 700 17.39 -1.62 -15.08
CA ARG A 700 16.39 -0.66 -14.58
C ARG A 700 15.68 0.12 -15.70
N GLU A 701 16.28 0.17 -16.88
CA GLU A 701 15.70 0.84 -18.05
C GLU A 701 15.21 -0.18 -19.08
N PRO A 702 14.08 0.08 -19.77
CA PRO A 702 13.64 -0.73 -20.89
C PRO A 702 14.61 -0.69 -22.08
N LEU A 703 14.64 -1.74 -22.91
CA LEU A 703 15.52 -1.82 -24.10
C LEU A 703 15.30 -0.70 -25.13
N ARG A 704 14.16 -0.02 -25.07
CA ARG A 704 13.80 1.10 -25.96
C ARG A 704 14.12 2.47 -25.35
N TYR A 705 14.96 2.52 -24.31
CA TYR A 705 15.35 3.77 -23.69
C TYR A 705 16.05 4.68 -24.70
N SER A 706 15.26 5.61 -25.25
CA SER A 706 15.60 6.41 -26.42
C SER A 706 16.58 7.54 -26.12
N GLY A 707 16.97 7.68 -24.85
CA GLY A 707 17.67 8.85 -24.33
C GLY A 707 19.17 8.69 -24.12
N ARG A 708 19.78 7.51 -24.34
CA ARG A 708 21.19 7.30 -23.93
C ARG A 708 22.16 8.33 -24.47
N THR A 709 21.90 8.97 -25.63
CA THR A 709 22.82 9.82 -26.40
C THR A 709 22.46 11.31 -26.46
N ALA A 710 21.43 11.76 -25.74
CA ALA A 710 21.02 13.17 -25.77
C ALA A 710 20.45 13.75 -24.47
N MET A 711 20.50 13.04 -23.33
CA MET A 711 19.91 13.55 -22.08
C MET A 711 20.51 14.88 -21.64
N ARG A 712 21.81 15.07 -21.89
CA ARG A 712 22.54 16.29 -21.59
C ARG A 712 23.01 17.02 -22.84
N ALA A 713 22.53 16.68 -24.04
CA ALA A 713 23.06 17.26 -25.28
C ALA A 713 22.92 18.79 -25.37
N ASN A 714 21.95 19.37 -24.64
CA ASN A 714 21.80 20.82 -24.49
C ASN A 714 22.87 21.47 -23.58
N ILE A 715 23.58 20.67 -22.78
CA ILE A 715 24.65 21.08 -21.86
C ILE A 715 26.02 20.66 -22.42
N SER A 716 26.15 19.40 -22.85
CA SER A 716 27.37 18.78 -23.37
C SER A 716 27.01 17.63 -24.29
N VAL A 717 27.67 17.54 -25.45
CA VAL A 717 27.57 16.39 -26.36
C VAL A 717 28.31 15.16 -25.84
N HIS A 718 29.20 15.33 -24.86
CA HIS A 718 29.83 14.23 -24.12
C HIS A 718 28.96 13.85 -22.93
N GLU A 719 28.52 12.59 -22.88
CA GLU A 719 27.75 12.08 -21.76
C GLU A 719 28.63 11.43 -20.71
N PRO A 720 28.35 11.69 -19.43
CA PRO A 720 29.07 11.05 -18.34
C PRO A 720 28.70 9.56 -18.29
N ARG A 721 29.69 8.74 -17.91
CA ARG A 721 29.49 7.31 -17.65
C ARG A 721 28.34 7.13 -16.66
N THR A 722 27.44 6.20 -16.96
CA THR A 722 26.32 5.88 -16.08
C THR A 722 26.78 5.38 -14.71
N PRO A 723 26.04 5.70 -13.64
CA PRO A 723 26.39 5.27 -12.28
C PRO A 723 26.48 3.75 -12.18
N GLN A 724 27.44 3.29 -11.38
CA GLN A 724 27.59 1.88 -11.08
C GLN A 724 26.92 1.61 -9.74
N ASP A 725 25.83 0.87 -9.77
CA ASP A 725 25.20 0.36 -8.57
C ASP A 725 26.11 -0.69 -7.92
N LYS A 726 26.53 -0.48 -6.68
CA LYS A 726 27.37 -1.42 -5.94
C LYS A 726 26.56 -2.25 -4.95
N ASP A 727 25.36 -1.80 -4.60
CA ASP A 727 24.58 -2.30 -3.46
C ASP A 727 23.58 -3.37 -3.84
N THR A 728 23.28 -3.49 -5.13
CA THR A 728 22.17 -4.30 -5.59
C THR A 728 22.51 -5.12 -6.83
N ALA A 729 21.59 -6.02 -7.17
CA ALA A 729 21.62 -6.81 -8.40
C ALA A 729 21.28 -6.01 -9.68
N PHE A 730 20.98 -4.72 -9.56
CA PHE A 730 20.49 -3.89 -10.67
C PHE A 730 21.57 -3.00 -11.27
N ALA A 731 21.34 -2.55 -12.51
CA ALA A 731 22.15 -1.57 -13.21
C ALA A 731 21.29 -0.35 -13.58
N PHE A 732 21.85 0.87 -13.40
CA PHE A 732 21.29 2.13 -13.90
C PHE A 732 21.46 2.24 -15.42
N SER A 733 20.89 1.27 -16.13
CA SER A 733 21.07 1.08 -17.57
C SER A 733 20.05 0.08 -18.12
N MET A 734 19.78 0.20 -19.42
CA MET A 734 19.16 -0.84 -20.25
C MET A 734 20.08 -2.05 -20.49
N GLU A 735 21.39 -1.89 -20.28
CA GLU A 735 22.40 -2.94 -20.40
C GLU A 735 22.34 -3.88 -19.19
N GLY A 736 21.39 -4.80 -19.23
CA GLY A 736 21.17 -5.82 -18.22
C GLY A 736 20.13 -6.84 -18.66
N TYR A 737 19.85 -7.83 -17.82
CA TYR A 737 18.79 -8.80 -18.08
C TYR A 737 17.41 -8.16 -17.87
N SER A 738 16.63 -8.06 -18.94
CA SER A 738 15.24 -7.58 -18.96
C SER A 738 14.23 -8.64 -19.40
N GLY A 739 14.69 -9.86 -19.72
CA GLY A 739 13.85 -10.94 -20.21
C GLY A 739 12.85 -11.45 -19.17
N SER A 740 11.80 -12.11 -19.66
CA SER A 740 10.84 -12.83 -18.82
C SER A 740 11.11 -14.34 -18.79
N ALA A 741 11.99 -14.90 -19.62
CA ALA A 741 12.16 -16.35 -19.71
C ALA A 741 12.70 -16.99 -18.41
N GLU A 742 13.72 -16.37 -17.82
CA GLU A 742 14.35 -16.85 -16.59
C GLU A 742 13.52 -16.42 -15.38
N PRO A 743 13.16 -17.35 -14.46
CA PRO A 743 12.43 -17.01 -13.25
C PRO A 743 13.19 -15.99 -12.39
N ARG A 744 12.50 -14.93 -11.96
CA ARG A 744 13.02 -13.95 -10.99
C ARG A 744 11.87 -13.25 -10.26
N SER A 745 12.09 -12.92 -8.98
CA SER A 745 11.13 -12.17 -8.16
C SER A 745 11.32 -10.66 -8.30
N GLN A 746 12.53 -10.22 -8.66
CA GLN A 746 12.88 -8.82 -8.79
C GLN A 746 12.67 -8.30 -10.21
N VAL A 747 11.52 -7.65 -10.45
CA VAL A 747 11.09 -7.13 -11.74
C VAL A 747 10.84 -5.61 -11.63
N PRO A 748 11.74 -4.75 -12.16
CA PRO A 748 11.60 -3.29 -12.06
C PRO A 748 10.46 -2.72 -12.90
N PHE A 749 10.17 -3.32 -14.05
CA PHE A 749 9.10 -2.92 -14.95
C PHE A 749 8.57 -4.15 -15.69
N ALA A 750 7.25 -4.23 -15.89
CA ALA A 750 6.64 -5.31 -16.65
C ALA A 750 6.91 -5.14 -18.15
N TRP A 751 7.61 -6.09 -18.76
CA TRP A 751 7.89 -6.12 -20.20
C TRP A 751 8.24 -7.55 -20.66
N SER A 752 7.76 -7.93 -21.84
CA SER A 752 8.17 -9.15 -22.55
C SER A 752 8.10 -8.89 -24.06
N PRO A 753 8.82 -9.61 -24.92
CA PRO A 753 8.69 -9.44 -26.37
C PRO A 753 7.22 -9.52 -26.82
N GLY A 754 6.72 -8.48 -27.49
CA GLY A 754 5.31 -8.36 -27.90
C GLY A 754 4.35 -7.81 -26.84
N TRP A 755 4.80 -7.64 -25.59
CA TRP A 755 4.01 -7.18 -24.44
C TRP A 755 4.69 -6.00 -23.74
N ASN A 756 4.25 -4.78 -24.03
CA ASN A 756 4.80 -3.56 -23.42
C ASN A 756 3.94 -3.00 -22.30
N SER A 757 2.63 -3.27 -22.32
CA SER A 757 1.69 -2.88 -21.27
C SER A 757 1.93 -3.64 -19.95
N PRO A 758 1.35 -3.17 -18.81
CA PRO A 758 1.38 -3.90 -17.54
C PRO A 758 0.83 -5.33 -17.62
N GLN A 759 0.04 -5.65 -18.65
CA GLN A 759 -0.48 -7.00 -18.88
C GLN A 759 0.64 -8.03 -19.12
N ALA A 760 1.88 -7.58 -19.39
CA ALA A 760 3.07 -8.43 -19.45
C ALA A 760 3.38 -9.17 -18.14
N TRP A 761 2.76 -8.79 -16.99
CA TRP A 761 2.91 -9.53 -15.73
C TRP A 761 2.55 -11.01 -15.85
N ASN A 762 1.63 -11.37 -16.75
CA ASN A 762 1.30 -12.77 -17.05
C ASN A 762 2.52 -13.61 -17.47
N LYS A 763 3.55 -12.99 -18.05
CA LYS A 763 4.79 -13.68 -18.44
C LYS A 763 5.75 -13.92 -17.28
N PHE A 764 5.49 -13.40 -16.09
CA PHE A 764 6.35 -13.57 -14.91
C PHE A 764 5.73 -14.48 -13.84
N GLN A 765 4.44 -14.77 -13.98
CA GLN A 765 3.68 -15.58 -13.04
C GLN A 765 3.77 -17.08 -13.38
N ASP A 766 3.60 -17.93 -12.38
CA ASP A 766 3.51 -19.40 -12.54
C ASP A 766 2.23 -19.81 -13.25
N GLU A 767 1.13 -19.20 -12.83
CA GLU A 767 -0.15 -19.14 -13.51
C GLU A 767 -0.68 -17.71 -13.43
N VAL A 768 -1.52 -17.32 -14.38
CA VAL A 768 -2.01 -15.94 -14.40
C VAL A 768 -2.90 -15.67 -13.18
N GLY A 769 -2.50 -14.73 -12.32
CA GLY A 769 -3.15 -14.49 -11.02
C GLY A 769 -2.60 -15.32 -9.86
N GLY A 770 -1.63 -16.21 -10.12
CA GLY A 770 -0.90 -16.97 -9.10
C GLY A 770 0.24 -16.18 -8.46
N HIS A 771 1.38 -16.84 -8.24
CA HIS A 771 2.59 -16.24 -7.70
C HIS A 771 3.59 -15.93 -8.82
N LEU A 772 4.66 -15.18 -8.52
CA LEU A 772 5.78 -15.11 -9.47
C LEU A 772 6.49 -16.47 -9.57
N ARG A 773 7.00 -16.84 -10.76
CA ARG A 773 7.69 -18.13 -11.00
C ARG A 773 8.91 -18.41 -10.11
N ALA A 774 9.48 -17.37 -9.49
CA ALA A 774 10.60 -17.47 -8.57
C ALA A 774 10.21 -17.19 -7.11
N GLY A 775 8.92 -17.27 -6.79
CA GLY A 775 8.36 -16.83 -5.51
C GLY A 775 8.13 -15.32 -5.47
N ASP A 776 7.18 -14.90 -4.65
CA ASP A 776 6.89 -13.49 -4.45
C ASP A 776 8.01 -12.80 -3.64
N PRO A 777 8.27 -11.50 -3.89
CA PRO A 777 9.29 -10.75 -3.15
C PRO A 777 9.03 -10.67 -1.63
N GLY A 778 10.11 -10.70 -0.86
CA GLY A 778 10.09 -10.56 0.59
C GLY A 778 9.95 -11.89 1.34
N THR A 779 10.23 -11.86 2.64
CA THR A 779 10.23 -13.05 3.50
C THR A 779 9.48 -12.78 4.81
N ARG A 780 8.83 -13.81 5.34
CA ARG A 780 8.07 -13.73 6.59
C ARG A 780 9.00 -13.94 7.78
N LEU A 781 8.99 -12.98 8.71
CA LEU A 781 9.76 -13.03 9.96
C LEU A 781 8.90 -13.47 11.15
N ILE A 782 7.57 -13.32 11.04
CA ILE A 782 6.62 -13.75 12.06
C ILE A 782 5.82 -14.92 11.51
N GLU A 783 5.91 -16.04 12.21
CA GLU A 783 5.05 -17.20 12.07
C GLU A 783 4.56 -17.58 13.47
N SER A 784 3.33 -18.09 13.56
CA SER A 784 2.76 -18.56 14.84
C SER A 784 3.63 -19.69 15.40
N GLN A 785 4.09 -19.55 16.65
CA GLN A 785 4.89 -20.58 17.32
C GLN A 785 4.07 -21.55 18.18
N GLY A 786 2.73 -21.48 18.09
CA GLY A 786 1.80 -22.29 18.88
C GLY A 786 1.00 -21.47 19.89
N ASP A 787 0.40 -22.13 20.88
CA ASP A 787 -0.42 -21.49 21.93
C ASP A 787 0.46 -21.02 23.10
N GLY A 788 1.02 -19.81 22.98
CA GLY A 788 1.81 -19.16 24.02
C GLY A 788 1.03 -18.13 24.85
N LEU A 789 -0.16 -17.71 24.38
CA LEU A 789 -0.93 -16.64 25.01
C LEU A 789 -1.79 -17.15 26.19
N GLY A 790 -1.67 -16.49 27.34
CA GLY A 790 -2.67 -16.59 28.41
C GLY A 790 -3.96 -15.84 28.05
N TRP A 791 -5.02 -16.03 28.83
CA TRP A 791 -6.19 -15.16 28.74
C TRP A 791 -5.85 -13.77 29.27
N PHE A 792 -6.11 -12.73 28.49
CA PHE A 792 -6.08 -11.36 28.99
C PHE A 792 -7.34 -11.09 29.79
N ALA A 793 -7.21 -10.74 31.08
CA ALA A 793 -8.34 -10.60 32.01
C ALA A 793 -8.72 -9.15 32.33
N ASN A 794 -7.99 -8.17 31.81
CA ASN A 794 -8.20 -6.75 32.09
C ASN A 794 -9.33 -6.17 31.22
N VAL A 795 -10.56 -6.63 31.43
CA VAL A 795 -11.73 -6.08 30.74
C VAL A 795 -11.98 -4.63 31.21
N PRO A 796 -12.04 -3.65 30.31
CA PRO A 796 -12.29 -2.27 30.69
C PRO A 796 -13.72 -2.08 31.24
N ARG A 797 -13.89 -1.04 32.06
CA ARG A 797 -15.22 -0.64 32.53
C ARG A 797 -16.02 -0.06 31.37
N ALA A 798 -17.35 -0.13 31.47
CA ALA A 798 -18.22 0.53 30.50
C ALA A 798 -17.88 2.02 30.40
N PHE A 799 -17.87 2.55 29.19
CA PHE A 799 -17.53 3.95 28.97
C PHE A 799 -18.60 4.83 29.63
N ASN A 800 -18.14 5.67 30.57
CA ASN A 800 -19.02 6.56 31.32
C ASN A 800 -18.26 7.85 31.68
N PRO A 801 -18.08 8.77 30.73
CA PRO A 801 -17.37 10.01 30.98
C PRO A 801 -18.14 10.89 31.96
N ALA A 802 -17.42 11.70 32.75
CA ALA A 802 -18.07 12.60 33.70
C ALA A 802 -18.94 13.65 32.96
N PRO A 803 -20.09 14.06 33.52
CA PRO A 803 -20.93 15.08 32.90
C PRO A 803 -20.15 16.36 32.59
N GLY A 804 -20.29 16.87 31.36
CA GLY A 804 -19.57 18.06 30.90
C GLY A 804 -18.10 17.81 30.53
N THR A 805 -17.68 16.55 30.42
CA THR A 805 -16.37 16.14 29.91
C THR A 805 -16.52 15.18 28.74
N TRP A 806 -15.54 15.19 27.84
CA TRP A 806 -15.50 14.30 26.68
C TRP A 806 -14.13 13.64 26.54
N GLN A 807 -14.05 12.44 25.98
CA GLN A 807 -12.77 11.81 25.64
C GLN A 807 -12.40 12.10 24.19
N VAL A 808 -11.15 12.50 23.94
CA VAL A 808 -10.65 12.70 22.57
C VAL A 808 -10.33 11.36 21.92
N VAL A 809 -10.88 11.12 20.74
CA VAL A 809 -10.62 9.93 19.93
C VAL A 809 -10.11 10.31 18.52
N PRO A 810 -9.26 9.48 17.90
CA PRO A 810 -8.69 9.78 16.60
C PRO A 810 -9.63 9.39 15.45
N PHE A 811 -9.80 10.29 14.49
CA PHE A 811 -10.27 9.97 13.14
C PHE A 811 -9.08 10.00 12.18
N HIS A 812 -8.75 8.85 11.61
CA HIS A 812 -7.70 8.76 10.59
C HIS A 812 -8.28 9.05 9.21
N HIS A 813 -7.47 9.60 8.33
CA HIS A 813 -7.80 9.90 6.94
C HIS A 813 -6.74 9.30 6.03
N LEU A 814 -7.15 8.54 5.02
CA LEU A 814 -6.27 7.99 4.00
C LEU A 814 -5.43 9.09 3.35
N PHE A 815 -6.01 10.27 3.16
CA PHE A 815 -5.34 11.48 2.70
C PHE A 815 -5.17 12.46 3.87
N GLY A 816 -3.94 12.61 4.35
CA GLY A 816 -3.58 13.64 5.32
C GLY A 816 -3.02 13.13 6.64
N SER A 817 -3.45 11.97 7.13
CA SER A 817 -2.94 11.45 8.41
C SER A 817 -1.49 10.98 8.35
N GLU A 818 -1.03 10.47 7.19
CA GLU A 818 0.37 10.09 7.00
C GLU A 818 1.20 11.29 6.52
N GLU A 819 2.29 11.57 7.25
CA GLU A 819 3.06 12.80 7.16
C GLU A 819 3.62 13.07 5.75
N ASN A 820 4.23 12.09 5.09
CA ASN A 820 4.95 12.31 3.83
C ASN A 820 4.02 12.40 2.63
N SER A 821 3.05 11.49 2.50
CA SER A 821 2.06 11.54 1.43
C SER A 821 1.19 12.80 1.52
N SER A 822 0.94 13.35 2.72
CA SER A 822 0.24 14.63 2.89
C SER A 822 0.96 15.83 2.24
N LYS A 823 2.26 15.69 1.96
CA LYS A 823 3.10 16.71 1.32
C LYS A 823 3.04 16.66 -0.21
N ALA A 824 2.33 15.69 -0.80
CA ALA A 824 2.14 15.60 -2.25
C ALA A 824 0.96 16.47 -2.70
N ALA A 825 1.20 17.37 -3.67
CA ALA A 825 0.18 18.31 -4.18
C ALA A 825 -1.18 17.67 -4.54
N PRO A 826 -1.26 16.58 -5.32
CA PRO A 826 -2.56 15.98 -5.65
C PRO A 826 -3.27 15.35 -4.44
N VAL A 827 -2.51 14.92 -3.42
CA VAL A 827 -3.08 14.41 -2.15
C VAL A 827 -3.60 15.57 -1.31
N GLN A 828 -2.93 16.73 -1.30
CA GLN A 828 -3.37 17.93 -0.57
C GLN A 828 -4.77 18.39 -0.99
N GLU A 829 -5.13 18.27 -2.27
CA GLU A 829 -6.47 18.57 -2.77
C GLU A 829 -7.56 17.63 -2.21
N ARG A 830 -7.17 16.48 -1.64
CA ARG A 830 -8.07 15.50 -1.00
C ARG A 830 -8.06 15.58 0.53
N ILE A 831 -7.14 16.33 1.14
CA ILE A 831 -7.06 16.45 2.60
C ILE A 831 -8.24 17.30 3.09
N PRO A 832 -9.08 16.80 4.02
CA PRO A 832 -10.12 17.62 4.59
C PRO A 832 -9.52 18.74 5.46
N ALA A 833 -10.20 19.89 5.53
CA ALA A 833 -9.86 20.91 6.52
C ALA A 833 -10.01 20.32 7.94
N ALA A 834 -9.14 20.71 8.87
CA ALA A 834 -9.20 20.28 10.27
C ALA A 834 -10.56 20.64 10.90
N TYR A 835 -11.11 19.71 11.69
CA TYR A 835 -12.45 19.81 12.26
C TYR A 835 -12.52 19.14 13.63
N VAL A 836 -13.60 19.40 14.36
CA VAL A 836 -14.00 18.62 15.53
C VAL A 836 -15.31 17.91 15.23
N SER A 837 -15.42 16.63 15.57
CA SER A 837 -16.65 15.86 15.35
C SER A 837 -17.30 15.47 16.67
N LEU A 838 -18.63 15.67 16.74
CA LEU A 838 -19.46 15.35 17.91
C LEU A 838 -20.67 14.52 17.48
N ALA A 839 -21.19 13.75 18.43
CA ALA A 839 -22.49 13.11 18.30
C ALA A 839 -23.59 14.17 18.08
N LYS A 840 -24.62 13.82 17.30
CA LYS A 840 -25.79 14.69 17.10
C LYS A 840 -26.44 15.12 18.42
N SER A 841 -26.59 14.19 19.36
CA SER A 841 -27.16 14.45 20.69
C SER A 841 -26.33 15.44 21.52
N GLU A 842 -25.01 15.45 21.34
CA GLU A 842 -24.08 16.38 22.01
C GLU A 842 -24.17 17.78 21.39
N ALA A 843 -24.22 17.87 20.06
CA ALA A 843 -24.42 19.14 19.36
C ALA A 843 -25.76 19.79 19.76
N ASP A 844 -26.84 19.00 19.83
CA ASP A 844 -28.16 19.47 20.27
C ASP A 844 -28.16 19.97 21.72
N ARG A 845 -27.45 19.26 22.61
CA ARG A 845 -27.29 19.69 24.01
C ARG A 845 -26.54 21.01 24.13
N LEU A 846 -25.56 21.24 23.27
CA LEU A 846 -24.79 22.47 23.20
C LEU A 846 -25.49 23.59 22.43
N GLY A 847 -26.57 23.29 21.70
CA GLY A 847 -27.32 24.26 20.88
C GLY A 847 -26.56 24.73 19.64
N VAL A 848 -25.63 23.91 19.12
CA VAL A 848 -24.76 24.26 17.99
C VAL A 848 -25.13 23.48 16.73
N ASN A 849 -24.93 24.10 15.56
CA ASN A 849 -25.22 23.51 14.26
C ASN A 849 -23.94 23.04 13.56
N ASP A 850 -24.10 22.19 12.55
CA ASP A 850 -22.98 21.76 11.70
C ASP A 850 -22.24 22.97 11.11
N GLY A 851 -20.91 22.92 11.08
CA GLY A 851 -20.05 24.03 10.66
C GLY A 851 -19.84 25.14 11.70
N ALA A 852 -20.51 25.12 12.86
CA ALA A 852 -20.24 26.09 13.93
C ALA A 852 -18.79 25.99 14.42
N LEU A 853 -18.17 27.14 14.74
CA LEU A 853 -16.81 27.16 15.26
C LEU A 853 -16.84 26.81 16.75
N LEU A 854 -16.23 25.70 17.15
CA LEU A 854 -16.15 25.31 18.55
C LEU A 854 -14.78 25.62 19.13
N SER A 855 -14.77 26.08 20.37
CA SER A 855 -13.58 26.17 21.21
C SER A 855 -13.56 24.99 22.17
N LEU A 856 -12.43 24.28 22.25
CA LEU A 856 -12.23 23.17 23.18
C LEU A 856 -10.86 23.26 23.84
N ASN A 857 -10.77 22.86 25.11
CA ASN A 857 -9.49 22.77 25.82
C ASN A 857 -9.10 21.30 26.00
N VAL A 858 -7.92 20.94 25.53
CA VAL A 858 -7.36 19.61 25.70
C VAL A 858 -5.88 19.71 26.01
N ALA A 859 -5.43 19.02 27.06
CA ALA A 859 -4.02 19.00 27.46
C ALA A 859 -3.39 20.40 27.66
N GLY A 860 -4.17 21.38 28.12
CA GLY A 860 -3.71 22.77 28.27
C GLY A 860 -3.61 23.57 26.97
N GLN A 861 -4.09 23.02 25.84
CA GLN A 861 -4.15 23.69 24.54
C GLN A 861 -5.60 23.98 24.17
N THR A 862 -5.87 25.22 23.76
CA THR A 862 -7.18 25.61 23.23
C THR A 862 -7.19 25.45 21.71
N LEU A 863 -8.06 24.60 21.20
CA LEU A 863 -8.30 24.42 19.77
C LEU A 863 -9.59 25.16 19.38
N ARG A 864 -9.60 25.75 18.18
CA ARG A 864 -10.79 26.36 17.58
C ARG A 864 -11.02 25.74 16.21
N LEU A 865 -12.03 24.88 16.10
CA LEU A 865 -12.24 24.03 14.93
C LEU A 865 -13.72 24.06 14.51
N PRO A 866 -14.02 24.01 13.21
CA PRO A 866 -15.39 23.86 12.74
C PRO A 866 -15.95 22.49 13.17
N LEU A 867 -17.20 22.49 13.63
CA LEU A 867 -17.94 21.29 13.99
C LEU A 867 -18.34 20.50 12.75
N ARG A 868 -18.17 19.18 12.80
CA ARG A 868 -18.88 18.19 11.99
C ARG A 868 -19.78 17.36 12.88
N ILE A 869 -21.08 17.40 12.63
CA ILE A 869 -22.02 16.54 13.33
C ILE A 869 -21.95 15.14 12.73
N ASN A 870 -21.79 14.13 13.58
CA ASN A 870 -21.81 12.72 13.20
C ASN A 870 -22.98 12.02 13.91
N GLU A 871 -23.82 11.34 13.14
CA GLU A 871 -25.03 10.68 13.65
C GLU A 871 -24.74 9.38 14.40
N GLN A 872 -23.61 8.72 14.10
CA GLN A 872 -23.24 7.42 14.64
C GLN A 872 -22.15 7.48 15.73
N LEU A 873 -21.52 8.65 15.92
CA LEU A 873 -20.53 8.83 16.97
C LEU A 873 -21.19 8.78 18.36
N GLY A 874 -20.61 8.01 19.27
CA GLY A 874 -21.11 7.89 20.65
C GLY A 874 -21.06 9.20 21.45
N ALA A 875 -22.04 9.41 22.33
CA ALA A 875 -22.06 10.55 23.25
C ALA A 875 -20.86 10.53 24.21
N GLY A 876 -20.41 11.71 24.63
CA GLY A 876 -19.22 11.84 25.48
C GLY A 876 -17.87 11.64 24.76
N LEU A 877 -17.87 11.50 23.43
CA LEU A 877 -16.66 11.49 22.60
C LEU A 877 -16.49 12.81 21.85
N VAL A 878 -15.23 13.18 21.63
CA VAL A 878 -14.79 14.25 20.74
C VAL A 878 -13.81 13.64 19.75
N ALA A 879 -14.20 13.55 18.47
CA ALA A 879 -13.30 13.02 17.45
C ALA A 879 -12.51 14.13 16.75
N LEU A 880 -11.19 13.98 16.66
CA LEU A 880 -10.29 14.90 15.98
C LEU A 880 -9.51 14.18 14.86
N PRO A 881 -9.26 14.82 13.72
CA PRO A 881 -8.58 14.17 12.61
C PRO A 881 -7.07 14.04 12.86
N ALA A 882 -6.62 12.82 13.17
CA ALA A 882 -5.23 12.54 13.51
C ALA A 882 -4.28 12.82 12.34
N GLY A 883 -3.11 13.40 12.65
CA GLY A 883 -2.06 13.73 11.69
C GLY A 883 -2.31 14.97 10.82
N LEU A 884 -3.51 15.56 10.86
CA LEU A 884 -3.79 16.79 10.10
C LEU A 884 -3.13 18.02 10.73
N ALA A 885 -2.76 18.97 9.87
CA ALA A 885 -2.17 20.24 10.29
C ALA A 885 -3.08 20.97 11.30
N GLY A 886 -2.49 21.38 12.43
CA GLY A 886 -3.20 22.07 13.52
C GLY A 886 -3.79 21.14 14.59
N ILE A 887 -3.76 19.82 14.39
CA ILE A 887 -4.16 18.84 15.42
C ILE A 887 -2.91 18.36 16.17
N PRO A 888 -2.77 18.61 17.48
CA PRO A 888 -1.59 18.18 18.22
C PRO A 888 -1.58 16.65 18.40
N PRO A 889 -0.44 15.96 18.25
CA PRO A 889 -0.39 14.49 18.27
C PRO A 889 -0.68 13.87 19.65
N ALA A 890 -0.32 14.56 20.73
CA ALA A 890 -0.44 14.06 22.10
C ALA A 890 -1.81 14.34 22.77
N VAL A 891 -2.91 14.46 22.01
CA VAL A 891 -4.25 14.77 22.55
C VAL A 891 -5.17 13.55 22.67
N PHE A 892 -4.92 12.49 21.90
CA PHE A 892 -5.80 11.32 21.85
C PHE A 892 -5.80 10.54 23.16
N GLY A 893 -6.99 10.11 23.60
CA GLY A 893 -7.23 9.48 24.89
C GLY A 893 -7.36 10.44 26.08
N LYS A 894 -7.06 11.74 25.89
CA LYS A 894 -7.20 12.76 26.94
C LYS A 894 -8.63 13.28 27.05
N THR A 895 -8.94 13.89 28.20
CA THR A 895 -10.23 14.52 28.45
C THR A 895 -10.26 15.96 27.93
N VAL A 896 -11.39 16.35 27.35
CA VAL A 896 -11.74 17.71 26.96
C VAL A 896 -12.69 18.31 27.99
N ASP A 897 -12.47 19.59 28.30
CA ASP A 897 -13.41 20.44 29.01
C ASP A 897 -13.67 21.75 28.24
N GLY A 898 -14.65 22.52 28.72
CA GLY A 898 -14.92 23.86 28.20
C GLY A 898 -15.36 23.91 26.73
N LEU A 899 -15.96 22.83 26.23
CA LEU A 899 -16.50 22.75 24.86
C LEU A 899 -17.68 23.72 24.72
N GLN A 900 -17.51 24.75 23.90
CA GLN A 900 -18.52 25.80 23.67
C GLN A 900 -18.39 26.40 22.28
N GLU A 901 -19.46 27.03 21.78
CA GLU A 901 -19.39 27.85 20.57
C GLU A 901 -18.41 29.00 20.79
N ALA A 902 -17.45 29.15 19.88
CA ALA A 902 -16.48 30.23 19.92
C ALA A 902 -17.17 31.55 19.53
N ALA A 903 -16.96 32.61 20.32
CA ALA A 903 -17.38 33.96 19.92
C ALA A 903 -16.72 34.34 18.59
N GLN A 904 -17.54 34.81 17.63
CA GLN A 904 -17.13 35.21 16.28
C GLN A 904 -16.04 36.28 16.26
#